data_AF-A0A067FU43-F1
#
_entry.id   AF-A0A067FU43-F1
#
_cell.length_a   1.000
_cell.length_b   1.000
_cell.length_c   1.000
_cell.angle_alpha   90.00
_cell.angle_beta   90.00
_cell.angle_gamma   90.00
#
_symmetry.space_group_name_H-M   'P 1'
#
loop_
_entity.id
_entity.type
_entity.pdbx_description
1 polymer ?
#
loop_
_entity_poly.entity_id
_entity_poly.type
_entity_poly.pdbx_seq_one_letter_code
_entity_poly.pdbx_strand_id
1 'polypeptide(L)'
;MDCCGFILECPKAALISGCDPNSTYDHCKCFEENAKSNLGPIVEKFVCLSLEEDDSVTFCVRDKEISFVRNKIASLSSPFKAMLYGGFVESKRKTIDFSHDGVSVEGLRAVEVYTRTSRVDLFCPGIVLELLSFANRFCCEEMKSACDAHLASLVGDIEDALILIDYGLEERATLLVASCLQVLLRELPSSLYNPKVMKIFCSSEATERLANVGHASFLLYYFLSQVAMEKDRVSNTTVMLLERLGECSTERWQRMLALHQLGCVMFEREEYKDACYYFEAAADAGHIYSLAGLARAKYKVGQQYSAYKLINSIISEHKPTGWMYQERSLYNLGREKIVDLNYASELDPTLSFPYKYRAVAKMEEGQIRAAISEIDRIIVFKLSVDCLELRAWLFIAADDYESALRDTLALLALESNYMMFHGRVSGDHLVKLLNHHVRSWSPADCWIKLYDRWSSVDDIGSLAVINQMLINDPGKSFLRFRQSLLLLRLNCQKAAMRCLRLARNHSSSEHERLVYEGWILYDTGHREEALSRAEKSISIERTFEAFFLKAYILADTNLDPESSTYVIQLLEEALRCPSDGLRKGQALNNLGSIYVECGKLDQAENCYINALDIKHTRAHQGLARVYYLKNELKAAYDEMTKLLEKAQYSASAFEKRSEYSDREMAKNDLNMATQLDPLRTYPYRYRAAERS
;
A
#
# COMPACT_ATOMS: atom_id res chain seq x y z
N MET A 1 17.57 0.73 -14.52
CA MET A 1 16.58 0.19 -13.55
C MET A 1 17.05 -1.18 -13.12
N ASP A 2 17.19 -1.43 -11.82
CA ASP A 2 17.66 -2.72 -11.31
C ASP A 2 16.50 -3.72 -11.22
N CYS A 3 16.62 -4.89 -11.86
CA CYS A 3 15.63 -5.97 -11.69
C CYS A 3 15.77 -6.56 -10.29
N CYS A 4 14.69 -6.56 -9.50
CA CYS A 4 14.63 -7.25 -8.20
C CYS A 4 14.59 -8.79 -8.30
N GLY A 5 14.60 -9.33 -9.52
CA GLY A 5 14.56 -10.77 -9.78
C GLY A 5 13.17 -11.35 -10.03
N PHE A 6 12.10 -10.54 -10.08
CA PHE A 6 10.72 -11.01 -10.30
C PHE A 6 10.13 -10.47 -11.61
N ILE A 7 9.26 -11.25 -12.27
CA ILE A 7 8.63 -10.87 -13.55
C ILE A 7 7.76 -9.61 -13.37
N LEU A 8 6.98 -9.51 -12.30
CA LEU A 8 6.11 -8.35 -12.00
C LEU A 8 6.89 -7.03 -11.93
N GLU A 9 8.11 -7.08 -11.38
CA GLU A 9 8.97 -5.92 -11.14
C GLU A 9 10.03 -5.72 -12.23
N CYS A 10 10.32 -6.70 -13.10
CA CYS A 10 11.25 -6.48 -14.22
C CYS A 10 10.52 -5.71 -15.34
N PRO A 11 11.04 -4.52 -15.75
CA PRO A 11 10.51 -3.79 -16.89
C PRO A 11 10.52 -4.60 -18.19
N LYS A 12 11.44 -5.55 -18.34
CA LYS A 12 11.54 -6.38 -19.55
C LYS A 12 10.68 -7.64 -19.51
N ALA A 13 10.59 -8.29 -18.34
CA ALA A 13 9.92 -9.60 -18.24
C ALA A 13 8.40 -9.47 -18.20
N ALA A 14 7.85 -8.38 -17.64
CA ALA A 14 6.41 -8.12 -17.63
C ALA A 14 5.81 -7.83 -19.02
N LEU A 15 6.66 -7.59 -20.03
CA LEU A 15 6.27 -7.22 -21.41
C LEU A 15 6.29 -8.40 -22.39
N ILE A 16 6.63 -9.61 -21.93
CA ILE A 16 6.69 -10.80 -22.78
C ILE A 16 5.26 -11.29 -23.10
N SER A 17 4.95 -11.44 -24.39
CA SER A 17 3.67 -11.96 -24.88
C SER A 17 3.31 -13.30 -24.23
N GLY A 18 2.10 -13.41 -23.66
CA GLY A 18 1.60 -14.64 -23.04
C GLY A 18 1.90 -14.81 -21.56
N CYS A 19 2.26 -13.73 -20.86
CA CYS A 19 2.45 -13.76 -19.40
C CYS A 19 1.16 -14.23 -18.71
N ASP A 20 1.21 -15.40 -18.07
CA ASP A 20 0.12 -15.93 -17.25
C ASP A 20 -0.05 -15.01 -16.03
N PRO A 21 -1.26 -14.48 -15.73
CA PRO A 21 -1.50 -13.73 -14.49
C PRO A 21 -1.06 -14.47 -13.22
N ASN A 22 -0.95 -15.80 -13.27
CA ASN A 22 -0.45 -16.64 -12.18
C ASN A 22 1.09 -16.74 -12.12
N SER A 23 1.81 -16.34 -13.17
CA SER A 23 3.30 -16.30 -13.25
C SER A 23 3.90 -15.01 -12.67
N THR A 24 3.09 -14.18 -12.01
CA THR A 24 3.49 -12.90 -11.40
C THR A 24 4.65 -13.02 -10.41
N TYR A 25 4.85 -14.19 -9.81
CA TYR A 25 5.92 -14.48 -8.85
C TYR A 25 7.13 -15.22 -9.44
N ASP A 26 7.12 -15.50 -10.75
CA ASP A 26 8.25 -16.15 -11.40
C ASP A 26 9.45 -15.20 -11.50
N HIS A 27 10.64 -15.79 -11.63
CA HIS A 27 11.87 -15.02 -11.67
C HIS A 27 12.14 -14.38 -13.03
N CYS A 28 12.59 -13.11 -13.01
CA CYS A 28 13.04 -12.41 -14.21
C CYS A 28 14.36 -13.02 -14.71
N LYS A 29 14.45 -13.33 -16.01
CA LYS A 29 15.72 -13.76 -16.65
C LYS A 29 16.74 -12.63 -16.84
N CYS A 30 16.42 -11.43 -16.36
CA CYS A 30 17.21 -10.21 -16.54
C CYS A 30 18.65 -10.36 -15.94
N PHE A 31 18.89 -11.32 -15.02
CA PHE A 31 20.23 -11.67 -14.51
C PHE A 31 21.05 -12.62 -15.43
N GLU A 32 20.42 -13.48 -16.23
CA GLU A 32 21.12 -14.43 -17.10
C GLU A 32 21.64 -13.77 -18.40
N GLU A 33 20.98 -12.70 -18.85
CA GLU A 33 21.36 -11.98 -20.07
C GLU A 33 22.60 -11.09 -19.89
N ASN A 34 22.81 -10.53 -18.69
CA ASN A 34 24.01 -9.73 -18.40
C ASN A 34 25.30 -10.55 -18.49
N ALA A 35 25.26 -11.87 -18.30
CA ALA A 35 26.41 -12.77 -18.48
C ALA A 35 26.74 -13.08 -19.94
N LYS A 36 25.83 -12.78 -20.90
CA LYS A 36 26.00 -13.09 -22.33
C LYS A 36 26.29 -11.86 -23.20
N SER A 37 26.37 -10.66 -22.62
CA SER A 37 26.54 -9.39 -23.33
C SER A 37 27.98 -9.09 -23.81
N ASN A 38 28.79 -10.11 -24.10
CA ASN A 38 30.10 -9.98 -24.74
C ASN A 38 30.15 -10.85 -26.02
N LEU A 39 29.37 -10.50 -27.03
CA LEU A 39 29.72 -10.82 -28.41
C LEU A 39 29.55 -9.55 -29.26
N GLY A 40 30.67 -9.09 -29.82
CA GLY A 40 30.76 -7.88 -30.62
C GLY A 40 29.99 -7.95 -31.95
N PRO A 41 29.98 -6.84 -32.71
CA PRO A 41 29.20 -6.75 -33.94
C PRO A 41 29.77 -7.70 -35.00
N ILE A 42 29.04 -8.77 -35.31
CA ILE A 42 29.31 -9.57 -36.50
C ILE A 42 28.76 -8.79 -37.69
N VAL A 43 29.66 -8.03 -38.35
CA VAL A 43 29.41 -7.48 -39.68
C VAL A 43 29.50 -8.64 -40.67
N GLU A 44 28.40 -9.37 -40.85
CA GLU A 44 28.25 -10.28 -41.97
C GLU A 44 27.79 -9.49 -43.19
N LYS A 45 28.71 -9.30 -44.14
CA LYS A 45 28.41 -8.90 -45.51
C LYS A 45 27.47 -9.93 -46.11
N PHE A 46 26.18 -9.60 -46.23
CA PHE A 46 25.24 -10.42 -46.99
C PHE A 46 25.62 -10.37 -48.48
N VAL A 47 26.23 -11.48 -48.92
CA VAL A 47 26.41 -11.80 -50.33
C VAL A 47 25.04 -12.12 -50.90
N CYS A 48 24.68 -11.41 -51.97
CA CYS A 48 23.50 -11.68 -52.79
C CYS A 48 23.60 -13.10 -53.36
N LEU A 49 22.91 -14.06 -52.73
CA LEU A 49 22.83 -15.43 -53.21
C LEU A 49 21.76 -15.51 -54.31
N SER A 50 22.18 -16.17 -55.38
CA SER A 50 21.57 -16.32 -56.70
C SER A 50 20.09 -16.70 -56.68
N LEU A 51 19.35 -16.02 -57.55
CA LEU A 51 17.98 -16.29 -57.98
C LEU A 51 17.81 -17.74 -58.44
N GLU A 52 17.05 -18.54 -57.70
CA GLU A 52 16.33 -19.66 -58.28
C GLU A 52 15.08 -19.10 -58.98
N GLU A 53 14.89 -19.48 -60.24
CA GLU A 53 13.80 -19.05 -61.11
C GLU A 53 12.46 -19.57 -60.60
N ASP A 54 11.85 -18.88 -59.63
CA ASP A 54 10.48 -19.13 -59.18
C ASP A 54 9.71 -17.81 -59.07
N ASP A 55 8.61 -17.73 -59.83
CA ASP A 55 7.57 -16.70 -59.92
C ASP A 55 7.83 -15.43 -59.07
N SER A 56 8.60 -14.47 -59.62
CA SER A 56 8.94 -13.21 -58.96
C SER A 56 7.98 -12.09 -59.36
N VAL A 57 7.68 -11.20 -58.42
CA VAL A 57 6.87 -9.99 -58.65
C VAL A 57 7.65 -8.77 -58.19
N THR A 58 7.65 -7.72 -59.01
CA THR A 58 8.37 -6.48 -58.73
C THR A 58 7.38 -5.41 -58.28
N PHE A 59 7.63 -4.79 -57.13
CA PHE A 59 6.85 -3.65 -56.67
C PHE A 59 7.66 -2.37 -56.95
N CYS A 60 7.03 -1.40 -57.61
CA CYS A 60 7.64 -0.12 -57.95
C CYS A 60 7.14 0.97 -57.01
N VAL A 61 8.07 1.76 -56.46
CA VAL A 61 7.76 2.99 -55.72
C VAL A 61 8.55 4.11 -56.38
N ARG A 62 7.84 5.01 -57.07
CA ARG A 62 8.39 6.04 -57.96
C ARG A 62 9.25 5.37 -59.05
N ASP A 63 10.56 5.61 -59.03
CA ASP A 63 11.53 5.10 -60.02
C ASP A 63 12.37 3.92 -59.50
N LYS A 64 12.04 3.36 -58.32
CA LYS A 64 12.81 2.26 -57.72
C LYS A 64 11.99 0.98 -57.69
N GLU A 65 12.61 -0.09 -58.18
CA GLU A 65 12.05 -1.43 -58.28
C GLU A 65 12.59 -2.34 -57.17
N ILE A 66 11.69 -3.07 -56.50
CA ILE A 66 12.05 -4.05 -55.47
C ILE A 66 11.40 -5.39 -55.83
N SER A 67 12.22 -6.44 -55.95
CA SER A 67 11.76 -7.77 -56.37
C SER A 67 11.42 -8.65 -55.18
N PHE A 68 10.21 -9.21 -55.19
CA PHE A 68 9.68 -10.12 -54.19
C PHE A 68 9.51 -11.52 -54.77
N VAL A 69 9.61 -12.54 -53.90
CA VAL A 69 9.19 -13.91 -54.24
C VAL A 69 7.67 -13.97 -54.08
N ARG A 70 6.92 -14.21 -55.17
CA ARG A 70 5.46 -14.03 -55.19
C ARG A 70 4.73 -14.84 -54.13
N ASN A 71 5.17 -16.08 -53.86
CA ASN A 71 4.57 -16.92 -52.82
C ASN A 71 4.76 -16.33 -51.41
N LYS A 72 5.95 -15.77 -51.10
CA LYS A 72 6.26 -15.24 -49.76
C LYS A 72 5.52 -13.94 -49.44
N ILE A 73 5.33 -13.06 -50.42
CA ILE A 73 4.52 -11.85 -50.24
C ILE A 73 3.03 -12.20 -50.18
N ALA A 74 2.58 -13.20 -50.95
CA ALA A 74 1.21 -13.70 -50.87
C ALA A 74 0.88 -14.36 -49.53
N SER A 75 1.85 -14.98 -48.86
CA SER A 75 1.64 -15.59 -47.54
C SER A 75 1.51 -14.58 -46.41
N LEU A 76 1.90 -13.31 -46.60
CA LEU A 76 1.83 -12.31 -45.53
C LEU A 76 0.39 -11.94 -45.15
N SER A 77 -0.55 -11.99 -46.08
CA SER A 77 -1.95 -11.67 -45.78
C SER A 77 -2.92 -12.19 -46.85
N SER A 78 -4.20 -12.31 -46.47
CA SER A 78 -5.24 -12.70 -47.42
C SER A 78 -5.45 -11.69 -48.57
N PRO A 79 -5.34 -10.35 -48.37
CA PRO A 79 -5.31 -9.39 -49.49
C PRO A 79 -4.18 -9.65 -50.49
N PHE A 80 -2.94 -9.89 -50.03
CA PHE A 80 -1.83 -10.15 -50.95
C PHE A 80 -2.01 -11.47 -51.71
N LYS A 81 -2.51 -12.51 -51.04
CA LYS A 81 -2.86 -13.79 -51.68
C LYS A 81 -3.91 -13.60 -52.78
N ALA A 82 -4.95 -12.82 -52.51
CA ALA A 82 -6.00 -12.51 -53.48
C ALA A 82 -5.45 -11.67 -54.65
N MET A 83 -4.64 -10.66 -54.39
CA MET A 83 -4.04 -9.80 -55.42
C MET A 83 -3.14 -10.59 -56.38
N LEU A 84 -2.31 -11.50 -55.86
CA LEU A 84 -1.27 -12.18 -56.64
C LEU A 84 -1.71 -13.51 -57.26
N TYR A 85 -2.62 -14.24 -56.61
CA TYR A 85 -3.11 -15.54 -57.08
C TYR A 85 -4.61 -15.57 -57.39
N GLY A 86 -5.32 -14.46 -57.21
CA GLY A 86 -6.72 -14.33 -57.57
C GLY A 86 -6.97 -13.93 -59.03
N GLY A 87 -8.22 -13.63 -59.35
CA GLY A 87 -8.66 -13.25 -60.70
C GLY A 87 -8.42 -11.78 -61.10
N PHE A 88 -7.66 -11.02 -60.31
CA PHE A 88 -7.42 -9.59 -60.54
C PHE A 88 -6.40 -9.35 -61.66
N VAL A 89 -6.29 -8.11 -62.16
CA VAL A 89 -5.37 -7.76 -63.26
C VAL A 89 -3.91 -7.91 -62.82
N GLU A 90 -3.67 -7.64 -61.54
CA GLU A 90 -2.39 -7.70 -60.83
C GLU A 90 -1.79 -9.11 -60.82
N SER A 91 -2.60 -10.17 -60.81
CA SER A 91 -2.10 -11.56 -60.80
C SER A 91 -1.36 -11.93 -62.10
N LYS A 92 -1.66 -11.23 -63.20
CA LYS A 92 -1.00 -11.39 -64.51
C LYS A 92 0.14 -10.40 -64.72
N ARG A 93 0.35 -9.43 -63.82
CA ARG A 93 1.41 -8.43 -63.94
C ARG A 93 2.69 -8.92 -63.25
N LYS A 94 3.82 -8.68 -63.90
CA LYS A 94 5.15 -8.85 -63.31
C LYS A 94 5.55 -7.66 -62.44
N THR A 95 4.97 -6.49 -62.70
CA THR A 95 5.28 -5.24 -62.02
C THR A 95 3.99 -4.60 -61.49
N ILE A 96 3.96 -4.26 -60.20
CA ILE A 96 2.83 -3.62 -59.51
C ILE A 96 3.32 -2.30 -58.93
N ASP A 97 2.56 -1.22 -59.14
CA ASP A 97 2.91 0.12 -58.66
C ASP A 97 2.34 0.37 -57.26
N PHE A 98 3.21 0.76 -56.33
CA PHE A 98 2.93 1.09 -54.93
C PHE A 98 3.20 2.58 -54.61
N SER A 99 3.44 3.41 -55.63
CA SER A 99 3.83 4.82 -55.47
C SER A 99 2.81 5.68 -54.73
N HIS A 100 1.54 5.27 -54.70
CA HIS A 100 0.44 5.99 -54.05
C HIS A 100 0.04 5.39 -52.69
N ASP A 101 0.74 4.35 -52.22
CA ASP A 101 0.37 3.62 -51.01
C ASP A 101 1.04 4.12 -49.73
N GLY A 102 1.83 5.20 -49.80
CA GLY A 102 2.42 5.86 -48.64
C GLY A 102 3.61 5.10 -48.02
N VAL A 103 4.16 4.11 -48.72
CA VAL A 103 5.33 3.32 -48.30
C VAL A 103 6.58 3.91 -48.93
N SER A 104 7.62 4.13 -48.14
CA SER A 104 8.95 4.51 -48.57
C SER A 104 9.66 3.35 -49.25
N VAL A 105 10.72 3.66 -50.01
CA VAL A 105 11.53 2.63 -50.66
C VAL A 105 12.24 1.79 -49.60
N GLU A 106 12.71 2.42 -48.53
CA GLU A 106 13.36 1.78 -47.39
C GLU A 106 12.40 0.87 -46.63
N GLY A 107 11.16 1.29 -46.40
CA GLY A 107 10.11 0.48 -45.79
C GLY A 107 9.76 -0.73 -46.64
N LEU A 108 9.63 -0.55 -47.96
CA LEU A 108 9.33 -1.67 -48.86
C LEU A 108 10.50 -2.66 -48.98
N ARG A 109 11.75 -2.19 -48.88
CA ARG A 109 12.92 -3.08 -48.73
C ARG A 109 12.88 -3.83 -47.40
N ALA A 110 12.42 -3.19 -46.33
CA ALA A 110 12.27 -3.86 -45.04
C ALA A 110 11.18 -4.95 -45.09
N VAL A 111 10.07 -4.72 -45.81
CA VAL A 111 9.05 -5.75 -46.07
C VAL A 111 9.67 -6.94 -46.79
N GLU A 112 10.50 -6.70 -47.82
CA GLU A 112 11.18 -7.76 -48.56
C GLU A 112 12.07 -8.61 -47.65
N VAL A 113 12.90 -7.95 -46.84
CA VAL A 113 13.79 -8.63 -45.89
C VAL A 113 12.98 -9.38 -44.83
N TYR A 114 11.87 -8.82 -44.33
CA TYR A 114 10.99 -9.49 -43.39
C TYR A 114 10.34 -10.73 -44.01
N THR A 115 9.88 -10.70 -45.27
CA THR A 115 9.30 -11.90 -45.92
C THR A 115 10.27 -13.08 -46.01
N ARG A 116 11.59 -12.81 -45.95
CA ARG A 116 12.63 -13.84 -45.97
C ARG A 116 13.09 -14.29 -44.60
N THR A 117 13.12 -13.38 -43.63
CA THR A 117 13.78 -13.59 -42.33
C THR A 117 12.81 -13.70 -41.17
N SER A 118 11.59 -13.17 -41.31
CA SER A 118 10.60 -12.97 -40.25
C SER A 118 11.14 -12.18 -39.05
N ARG A 119 12.17 -11.36 -39.27
CA ARG A 119 12.84 -10.56 -38.23
C ARG A 119 12.64 -9.07 -38.44
N VAL A 120 12.28 -8.37 -37.37
CA VAL A 120 12.12 -6.90 -37.35
C VAL A 120 13.23 -6.18 -36.59
N ASP A 121 13.99 -6.90 -35.76
CA ASP A 121 15.08 -6.38 -34.92
C ASP A 121 16.32 -5.93 -35.72
N LEU A 122 16.29 -6.14 -37.04
CA LEU A 122 17.31 -5.72 -37.99
C LEU A 122 17.15 -4.26 -38.43
N PHE A 123 16.00 -3.63 -38.13
CA PHE A 123 15.65 -2.31 -38.62
C PHE A 123 15.65 -1.26 -37.50
N CYS A 124 15.86 0.01 -37.87
CA CYS A 124 15.71 1.09 -36.92
C CYS A 124 14.22 1.35 -36.58
N PRO A 125 13.90 1.93 -35.41
CA PRO A 125 12.50 2.08 -34.96
C PRO A 125 11.60 2.84 -35.95
N GLY A 126 12.14 3.84 -36.66
CA GLY A 126 11.39 4.56 -37.70
C GLY A 126 10.93 3.68 -38.86
N ILE A 127 11.76 2.72 -39.29
CA ILE A 127 11.39 1.74 -40.32
C ILE A 127 10.39 0.71 -39.76
N VAL A 128 10.54 0.32 -38.49
CA VAL A 128 9.59 -0.61 -37.85
C VAL A 128 8.20 0.03 -37.68
N LEU A 129 8.11 1.32 -37.39
CA LEU A 129 6.85 2.07 -37.40
C LEU A 129 6.19 2.08 -38.78
N GLU A 130 6.99 2.24 -39.83
CA GLU A 130 6.50 2.16 -41.21
C GLU A 130 6.02 0.75 -41.58
N LEU A 131 6.76 -0.29 -41.14
CA LEU A 131 6.34 -1.69 -41.27
C LEU A 131 5.04 -1.98 -40.50
N LEU A 132 4.87 -1.40 -39.32
CA LEU A 132 3.64 -1.52 -38.53
C LEU A 132 2.44 -0.94 -39.29
N SER A 133 2.59 0.26 -39.86
CA SER A 133 1.55 0.91 -40.68
C SER A 133 1.24 0.11 -41.94
N PHE A 134 2.28 -0.38 -42.63
CA PHE A 134 2.13 -1.27 -43.77
C PHE A 134 1.37 -2.56 -43.40
N ALA A 135 1.78 -3.23 -42.32
CA ALA A 135 1.18 -4.47 -41.87
C ALA A 135 -0.29 -4.27 -41.50
N ASN A 136 -0.63 -3.16 -40.84
CA ASN A 136 -2.01 -2.84 -40.49
C ASN A 136 -2.86 -2.54 -41.74
N ARG A 137 -2.34 -1.75 -42.69
CA ARG A 137 -3.02 -1.40 -43.95
C ARG A 137 -3.32 -2.62 -44.83
N PHE A 138 -2.39 -3.57 -44.90
CA PHE A 138 -2.50 -4.75 -45.76
C PHE A 138 -2.89 -6.04 -45.00
N CYS A 139 -3.33 -5.92 -43.74
CA CYS A 139 -3.78 -7.04 -42.89
C CYS A 139 -2.72 -8.15 -42.69
N CYS A 140 -1.45 -7.78 -42.56
CA CYS A 140 -0.35 -8.70 -42.29
C CYS A 140 -0.19 -8.93 -40.78
N GLU A 141 -1.03 -9.80 -40.19
CA GLU A 141 -1.12 -9.99 -38.73
C GLU A 141 0.19 -10.42 -38.06
N GLU A 142 0.95 -11.36 -38.65
CA GLU A 142 2.22 -11.82 -38.08
C GLU A 142 3.28 -10.72 -38.05
N MET A 143 3.36 -9.95 -39.15
CA MET A 143 4.26 -8.80 -39.25
C MET A 143 3.85 -7.70 -38.27
N LYS A 144 2.54 -7.43 -38.16
CA LYS A 144 2.00 -6.46 -37.20
C LYS A 144 2.38 -6.84 -35.78
N SER A 145 2.14 -8.09 -35.39
CA SER A 145 2.48 -8.62 -34.06
C SER A 145 3.99 -8.54 -33.77
N ALA A 146 4.83 -8.87 -34.76
CA ALA A 146 6.28 -8.75 -34.62
C ALA A 146 6.73 -7.29 -34.42
N CYS A 147 6.19 -6.35 -35.20
CA CYS A 147 6.48 -4.92 -35.06
C CYS A 147 5.99 -4.37 -33.71
N ASP A 148 4.77 -4.74 -33.31
CA ASP A 148 4.16 -4.35 -32.03
C ASP A 148 5.04 -4.81 -30.85
N ALA A 149 5.44 -6.08 -30.82
CA ALA A 149 6.31 -6.63 -29.78
C ALA A 149 7.71 -5.99 -29.76
N HIS A 150 8.31 -5.76 -30.93
CA HIS A 150 9.63 -5.13 -31.00
C HIS A 150 9.58 -3.68 -30.49
N LEU A 151 8.63 -2.87 -30.97
CA LEU A 151 8.47 -1.48 -30.51
C LEU A 151 8.14 -1.43 -29.02
N ALA A 152 7.29 -2.33 -28.53
CA ALA A 152 6.98 -2.42 -27.09
C ALA A 152 8.22 -2.68 -26.24
N SER A 153 9.18 -3.47 -26.73
CA SER A 153 10.44 -3.77 -26.04
C SER A 153 11.42 -2.60 -25.97
N LEU A 154 11.22 -1.58 -26.81
CA LEU A 154 12.05 -0.37 -26.85
C LEU A 154 11.59 0.70 -25.85
N VAL A 155 10.38 0.59 -25.30
CA VAL A 155 9.85 1.57 -24.35
C VAL A 155 10.57 1.41 -23.00
N GLY A 156 11.51 2.31 -22.71
CA GLY A 156 12.29 2.29 -21.47
C GLY A 156 11.87 3.34 -20.45
N ASP A 157 11.49 4.53 -20.93
CA ASP A 157 11.19 5.71 -20.12
C ASP A 157 9.93 6.49 -20.60
N ILE A 158 9.62 7.60 -19.92
CA ILE A 158 8.43 8.41 -20.21
C ILE A 158 8.55 9.06 -21.61
N GLU A 159 9.74 9.48 -22.00
CA GLU A 159 10.03 10.11 -23.27
C GLU A 159 9.76 9.15 -24.43
N ASP A 160 10.26 7.92 -24.34
CA ASP A 160 9.98 6.84 -25.30
C ASP A 160 8.48 6.59 -25.41
N ALA A 161 7.79 6.47 -24.26
CA ALA A 161 6.36 6.23 -24.21
C ALA A 161 5.55 7.36 -24.88
N LEU A 162 5.92 8.62 -24.64
CA LEU A 162 5.25 9.79 -25.22
C LEU A 162 5.49 9.91 -26.74
N ILE A 163 6.61 9.40 -27.26
CA ILE A 163 6.89 9.38 -28.71
C ILE A 163 6.07 8.28 -29.39
N LEU A 164 6.00 7.09 -28.80
CA LEU A 164 5.48 5.89 -29.46
C LEU A 164 3.97 5.67 -29.28
N ILE A 165 3.36 6.23 -28.24
CA ILE A 165 1.95 5.94 -27.91
C ILE A 165 0.96 6.38 -29.00
N ASP A 166 1.19 7.54 -29.65
CA ASP A 166 0.30 8.03 -30.71
C ASP A 166 0.31 7.09 -31.92
N TYR A 167 1.48 6.57 -32.30
CA TYR A 167 1.60 5.55 -33.35
C TYR A 167 0.91 4.25 -32.97
N GLY A 168 1.07 3.81 -31.72
CA GLY A 168 0.38 2.61 -31.23
C GLY A 168 -1.13 2.75 -31.24
N LEU A 169 -1.66 3.93 -30.89
CA LEU A 169 -3.08 4.24 -30.93
C LEU A 169 -3.62 4.36 -32.36
N GLU A 170 -2.87 4.95 -33.29
CA GLU A 170 -3.24 5.05 -34.72
C GLU A 170 -3.28 3.67 -35.38
N GLU A 171 -2.24 2.86 -35.18
CA GLU A 171 -2.09 1.57 -35.85
C GLU A 171 -2.72 0.38 -35.10
N ARG A 172 -3.41 0.66 -33.99
CA ARG A 172 -4.06 -0.35 -33.13
C ARG A 172 -3.07 -1.43 -32.68
N ALA A 173 -1.88 -1.01 -32.22
CA ALA A 173 -0.83 -1.87 -31.69
C ALA A 173 -1.03 -2.00 -30.18
N THR A 174 -1.63 -3.12 -29.76
CA THR A 174 -2.13 -3.28 -28.39
C THR A 174 -1.00 -3.43 -27.39
N LEU A 175 0.09 -4.13 -27.75
CA LEU A 175 1.20 -4.40 -26.84
C LEU A 175 2.07 -3.15 -26.64
N LEU A 176 2.29 -2.37 -27.69
CA LEU A 176 3.00 -1.11 -27.65
C LEU A 176 2.29 -0.11 -26.75
N VAL A 177 0.98 0.07 -26.94
CA VAL A 177 0.18 0.96 -26.07
C VAL A 177 0.23 0.48 -24.62
N ALA A 178 0.12 -0.84 -24.37
CA ALA A 178 0.23 -1.40 -23.03
C ALA A 178 1.59 -1.09 -22.38
N SER A 179 2.68 -1.24 -23.14
CA SER A 179 4.04 -0.93 -22.68
C SER A 179 4.21 0.55 -22.34
N CYS A 180 3.73 1.45 -23.20
CA CYS A 180 3.72 2.89 -22.94
C CYS A 180 2.94 3.22 -21.66
N LEU A 181 1.72 2.68 -21.51
CA LEU A 181 0.90 2.90 -20.32
C LEU A 181 1.58 2.36 -19.06
N GLN A 182 2.24 1.22 -19.13
CA GLN A 182 2.94 0.63 -17.99
C GLN A 182 4.03 1.57 -17.46
N VAL A 183 4.84 2.16 -18.34
CA VAL A 183 5.87 3.13 -17.93
C VAL A 183 5.25 4.37 -17.30
N LEU A 184 4.20 4.92 -17.90
CA LEU A 184 3.49 6.09 -17.36
C LEU A 184 2.87 5.82 -15.98
N LEU A 185 2.32 4.62 -15.77
CA LEU A 185 1.69 4.22 -14.51
C LEU A 185 2.72 3.93 -13.41
N ARG A 186 3.91 3.43 -13.76
CA ARG A 186 4.99 3.16 -12.78
C ARG A 186 5.55 4.43 -12.15
N GLU A 187 5.53 5.54 -12.89
CA GLU A 187 6.02 6.83 -12.44
C GLU A 187 4.96 7.65 -11.70
N LEU A 188 3.81 7.06 -11.36
CA LEU A 188 2.80 7.73 -10.53
C LEU A 188 3.33 8.04 -9.12
N PRO A 189 2.97 9.20 -8.54
CA PRO A 189 2.06 10.21 -9.06
C PRO A 189 2.72 11.22 -10.02
N SER A 190 4.04 11.15 -10.21
CA SER A 190 4.81 12.20 -10.89
C SER A 190 4.38 12.42 -12.34
N SER A 191 3.99 11.33 -13.02
CA SER A 191 3.48 11.37 -14.39
C SER A 191 2.18 12.18 -14.55
N LEU A 192 1.33 12.29 -13.53
CA LEU A 192 0.11 13.10 -13.58
C LEU A 192 0.38 14.61 -13.63
N TYR A 193 1.58 15.06 -13.25
CA TYR A 193 1.96 16.48 -13.39
C TYR A 193 2.45 16.81 -14.80
N ASN A 194 2.69 15.80 -15.65
CA ASN A 194 3.11 16.03 -17.02
C ASN A 194 1.88 16.30 -17.92
N PRO A 195 1.75 17.51 -18.50
CA PRO A 195 0.58 17.87 -19.31
C PRO A 195 0.43 17.00 -20.56
N LYS A 196 1.52 16.46 -21.12
CA LYS A 196 1.46 15.54 -22.27
C LYS A 196 0.83 14.20 -21.87
N VAL A 197 1.17 13.69 -20.68
CA VAL A 197 0.56 12.48 -20.12
C VAL A 197 -0.92 12.70 -19.84
N MET A 198 -1.27 13.86 -19.27
CA MET A 198 -2.67 14.17 -18.98
C MET A 198 -3.53 14.30 -20.24
N LYS A 199 -2.97 14.75 -21.37
CA LYS A 199 -3.70 14.79 -22.64
C LYS A 199 -4.16 13.39 -23.09
N ILE A 200 -3.36 12.36 -22.81
CA ILE A 200 -3.65 10.96 -23.15
C ILE A 200 -4.81 10.42 -22.32
N PHE A 201 -4.87 10.75 -21.02
CA PHE A 201 -5.90 10.22 -20.12
C PHE A 201 -7.18 11.06 -20.04
N CYS A 202 -7.11 12.38 -20.22
CA CYS A 202 -8.24 13.27 -19.93
C CYS A 202 -9.02 13.75 -21.15
N SER A 203 -8.46 13.69 -22.36
CA SER A 203 -9.21 14.12 -23.54
C SER A 203 -10.18 13.04 -24.00
N SER A 204 -11.42 13.41 -24.32
CA SER A 204 -12.44 12.46 -24.78
C SER A 204 -12.00 11.70 -26.03
N GLU A 205 -11.29 12.37 -26.95
CA GLU A 205 -10.70 11.77 -28.14
C GLU A 205 -9.64 10.73 -27.80
N ALA A 206 -8.71 11.02 -26.87
CA ALA A 206 -7.70 10.04 -26.48
C ALA A 206 -8.30 8.87 -25.72
N THR A 207 -9.33 9.09 -24.89
CA THR A 207 -10.06 8.01 -24.22
C THR A 207 -10.76 7.09 -25.23
N GLU A 208 -11.36 7.64 -26.29
CA GLU A 208 -11.95 6.85 -27.37
C GLU A 208 -10.88 6.06 -28.14
N ARG A 209 -9.73 6.68 -28.46
CA ARG A 209 -8.59 5.99 -29.07
C ARG A 209 -8.08 4.85 -28.18
N LEU A 210 -7.99 5.06 -26.87
CA LEU A 210 -7.63 4.01 -25.90
C LEU A 210 -8.68 2.90 -25.84
N ALA A 211 -9.96 3.24 -25.91
CA ALA A 211 -11.05 2.26 -25.94
C ALA A 211 -10.97 1.38 -27.19
N ASN A 212 -10.65 1.98 -28.35
CA ASN A 212 -10.49 1.26 -29.61
C ASN A 212 -9.35 0.23 -29.60
N VAL A 213 -8.32 0.44 -28.76
CA VAL A 213 -7.20 -0.51 -28.57
C VAL A 213 -7.44 -1.45 -27.37
N GLY A 214 -8.55 -1.29 -26.64
CA GLY A 214 -8.93 -2.14 -25.51
C GLY A 214 -8.27 -1.76 -24.17
N HIS A 215 -7.68 -0.56 -24.07
CA HIS A 215 -6.97 -0.09 -22.87
C HIS A 215 -7.71 0.96 -22.05
N ALA A 216 -8.86 1.47 -22.52
CA ALA A 216 -9.76 2.27 -21.68
C ALA A 216 -10.65 1.34 -20.84
N SER A 217 -10.41 1.29 -19.53
CA SER A 217 -11.18 0.46 -18.60
C SER A 217 -11.54 1.22 -17.32
N PHE A 218 -12.61 0.78 -16.66
CA PHE A 218 -13.00 1.27 -15.34
C PHE A 218 -11.83 1.18 -14.34
N LEU A 219 -11.08 0.06 -14.34
CA LEU A 219 -9.98 -0.16 -13.41
C LEU A 219 -8.82 0.82 -13.59
N LEU A 220 -8.49 1.15 -14.85
CA LEU A 220 -7.46 2.16 -15.16
C LEU A 220 -7.87 3.52 -14.58
N TYR A 221 -9.06 4.00 -14.91
CA TYR A 221 -9.53 5.31 -14.44
C TYR A 221 -9.81 5.32 -12.94
N TYR A 222 -10.16 4.18 -12.34
CA TYR A 222 -10.34 4.06 -10.89
C TYR A 222 -9.00 4.26 -10.18
N PHE A 223 -7.95 3.59 -10.67
CA PHE A 223 -6.60 3.73 -10.14
C PHE A 223 -6.07 5.15 -10.31
N LEU A 224 -6.17 5.72 -11.52
CA LEU A 224 -5.73 7.09 -11.80
C LEU A 224 -6.47 8.13 -10.94
N SER A 225 -7.80 7.99 -10.82
CA SER A 225 -8.62 8.91 -10.01
C SER A 225 -8.26 8.81 -8.53
N GLN A 226 -8.01 7.59 -8.01
CA GLN A 226 -7.58 7.40 -6.63
C GLN A 226 -6.24 8.08 -6.36
N VAL A 227 -5.26 7.92 -7.25
CA VAL A 227 -3.95 8.59 -7.13
C VAL A 227 -4.11 10.11 -7.20
N ALA A 228 -4.94 10.62 -8.11
CA ALA A 228 -5.22 12.04 -8.24
C ALA A 228 -5.89 12.61 -6.98
N MET A 229 -6.91 11.94 -6.43
CA MET A 229 -7.59 12.33 -5.19
C MET A 229 -6.69 12.28 -3.95
N GLU A 230 -5.67 11.42 -3.91
CA GLU A 230 -4.70 11.39 -2.82
C GLU A 230 -3.68 12.54 -2.90
N LYS A 231 -3.45 13.09 -4.09
CA LYS A 231 -2.50 14.19 -4.32
C LYS A 231 -3.13 15.55 -4.24
N ASP A 232 -4.21 15.76 -4.99
CA ASP A 232 -4.93 17.02 -5.06
C ASP A 232 -6.40 16.79 -5.40
N ARG A 233 -7.26 16.88 -4.38
CA ARG A 233 -8.71 16.70 -4.53
C ARG A 233 -9.39 17.86 -5.24
N VAL A 234 -8.80 19.05 -5.25
CA VAL A 234 -9.46 20.25 -5.80
C VAL A 234 -9.06 20.54 -7.25
N SER A 235 -8.11 19.77 -7.80
CA SER A 235 -7.65 19.96 -9.18
C SER A 235 -8.73 19.64 -10.23
N ASN A 236 -8.69 20.36 -11.36
CA ASN A 236 -9.50 20.03 -12.54
C ASN A 236 -9.15 18.65 -13.11
N THR A 237 -7.89 18.24 -13.00
CA THR A 237 -7.41 16.92 -13.42
C THR A 237 -8.16 15.79 -12.72
N THR A 238 -8.35 15.90 -11.41
CA THR A 238 -9.09 14.90 -10.62
C THR A 238 -10.54 14.78 -11.09
N VAL A 239 -11.20 15.90 -11.38
CA VAL A 239 -12.56 15.90 -11.94
C VAL A 239 -12.60 15.21 -13.29
N MET A 240 -11.72 15.57 -14.22
CA MET A 240 -11.70 14.99 -15.56
C MET A 240 -11.49 13.46 -15.53
N LEU A 241 -10.57 12.97 -14.68
CA LEU A 241 -10.34 11.53 -14.51
C LEU A 241 -11.56 10.81 -13.93
N LEU A 242 -12.27 11.42 -12.98
CA LEU A 242 -13.50 10.87 -12.41
C LEU A 242 -14.68 10.89 -13.39
N GLU A 243 -14.75 11.88 -14.28
CA GLU A 243 -15.70 11.88 -15.39
C GLU A 243 -15.43 10.70 -16.34
N ARG A 244 -14.16 10.49 -16.73
CA ARG A 244 -13.77 9.32 -17.54
C ARG A 244 -14.08 8.00 -16.82
N LEU A 245 -13.89 7.94 -15.50
CA LEU A 245 -14.28 6.78 -14.68
C LEU A 245 -15.79 6.50 -14.78
N GLY A 246 -16.61 7.55 -14.73
CA GLY A 246 -18.06 7.46 -14.92
C GLY A 246 -18.44 6.98 -16.33
N GLU A 247 -17.78 7.48 -17.37
CA GLU A 247 -17.99 7.05 -18.76
C GLU A 247 -17.60 5.58 -18.99
N CYS A 248 -16.53 5.11 -18.34
CA CYS A 248 -16.09 3.71 -18.41
C CYS A 248 -16.88 2.77 -17.48
N SER A 249 -17.90 3.25 -16.77
CA SER A 249 -18.71 2.40 -15.88
C SER A 249 -19.69 1.54 -16.67
N THR A 250 -19.58 0.21 -16.50
CA THR A 250 -20.51 -0.76 -17.10
C THR A 250 -21.52 -1.27 -16.08
N GLU A 251 -21.09 -1.38 -14.82
CA GLU A 251 -21.91 -1.90 -13.73
C GLU A 251 -22.60 -0.78 -12.93
N ARG A 252 -23.76 -1.10 -12.34
CA ARG A 252 -24.52 -0.13 -11.53
C ARG A 252 -23.70 0.42 -10.35
N TRP A 253 -22.93 -0.43 -9.67
CA TRP A 253 -22.09 -0.02 -8.53
C TRP A 253 -20.89 0.84 -8.95
N GLN A 254 -20.36 0.64 -10.16
CA GLN A 254 -19.28 1.46 -10.71
C GLN A 254 -19.76 2.89 -10.94
N ARG A 255 -20.96 3.04 -11.52
CA ARG A 255 -21.60 4.34 -11.71
C ARG A 255 -21.89 5.03 -10.39
N MET A 256 -22.42 4.29 -9.40
CA MET A 256 -22.63 4.79 -8.04
C MET A 256 -21.34 5.37 -7.44
N LEU A 257 -20.23 4.63 -7.54
CA LEU A 257 -18.94 5.02 -6.98
C LEU A 257 -18.39 6.28 -7.67
N ALA A 258 -18.40 6.33 -9.00
CA ALA A 258 -17.92 7.49 -9.76
C ALA A 258 -18.71 8.76 -9.40
N LEU A 259 -20.04 8.68 -9.36
CA LEU A 259 -20.90 9.81 -8.96
C LEU A 259 -20.64 10.25 -7.51
N HIS A 260 -20.49 9.29 -6.58
CA HIS A 260 -20.17 9.60 -5.20
C HIS A 260 -18.81 10.31 -5.06
N GLN A 261 -17.78 9.81 -5.75
CA GLN A 261 -16.45 10.42 -5.75
C GLN A 261 -16.45 11.82 -6.37
N LEU A 262 -17.19 12.03 -7.47
CA LEU A 262 -17.42 13.37 -8.04
C LEU A 262 -18.09 14.30 -7.03
N GLY A 263 -19.14 13.85 -6.35
CA GLY A 263 -19.80 14.62 -5.28
C GLY A 263 -18.83 15.01 -4.16
N CYS A 264 -17.96 14.10 -3.73
CA CYS A 264 -16.90 14.38 -2.75
C CYS A 264 -15.91 15.43 -3.25
N VAL A 265 -15.45 15.34 -4.50
CA VAL A 265 -14.52 16.30 -5.09
C VAL A 265 -15.14 17.68 -5.25
N MET A 266 -16.38 17.77 -5.74
CA MET A 266 -17.10 19.05 -5.86
C MET A 266 -17.33 19.69 -4.48
N PHE A 267 -17.58 18.87 -3.45
CA PHE A 267 -17.72 19.36 -2.08
C PHE A 267 -16.43 19.99 -1.55
N GLU A 268 -15.28 19.34 -1.77
CA GLU A 268 -13.95 19.86 -1.37
C GLU A 268 -13.57 21.12 -2.16
N ARG A 269 -14.04 21.25 -3.41
CA ARG A 269 -13.89 22.46 -4.24
C ARG A 269 -14.82 23.62 -3.82
N GLU A 270 -15.64 23.42 -2.79
CA GLU A 270 -16.69 24.36 -2.35
C GLU A 270 -17.79 24.61 -3.40
N GLU A 271 -17.89 23.76 -4.42
CA GLU A 271 -18.93 23.77 -5.46
C GLU A 271 -20.17 23.00 -4.95
N TYR A 272 -20.78 23.50 -3.88
CA TYR A 272 -21.79 22.76 -3.11
C TYR A 272 -23.08 22.44 -3.90
N LYS A 273 -23.40 23.20 -4.94
CA LYS A 273 -24.56 22.92 -5.81
C LYS A 273 -24.32 21.69 -6.68
N ASP A 274 -23.15 21.60 -7.29
CA ASP A 274 -22.75 20.45 -8.10
C ASP A 274 -22.51 19.23 -7.21
N ALA A 275 -21.94 19.43 -6.02
CA ALA A 275 -21.86 18.38 -5.00
C ALA A 275 -23.24 17.81 -4.64
N CYS A 276 -24.25 18.67 -4.42
CA CYS A 276 -25.62 18.22 -4.19
C CYS A 276 -26.13 17.36 -5.36
N TYR A 277 -25.95 17.83 -6.60
CA TYR A 277 -26.38 17.11 -7.80
C TYR A 277 -25.75 15.71 -7.89
N TYR A 278 -24.43 15.59 -7.75
CA TYR A 278 -23.75 14.29 -7.85
C TYR A 278 -24.09 13.37 -6.69
N PHE A 279 -24.23 13.88 -5.46
CA PHE A 279 -24.64 13.05 -4.32
C PHE A 279 -26.09 12.55 -4.46
N GLU A 280 -27.00 13.39 -4.95
CA GLU A 280 -28.39 13.00 -5.23
C GLU A 280 -28.43 11.96 -6.34
N ALA A 281 -27.72 12.17 -7.46
CA ALA A 281 -27.60 11.19 -8.53
C ALA A 281 -26.99 9.85 -8.08
N ALA A 282 -26.00 9.88 -7.19
CA ALA A 282 -25.42 8.67 -6.60
C ALA A 282 -26.42 7.95 -5.67
N ALA A 283 -27.17 8.69 -4.88
CA ALA A 283 -28.21 8.14 -4.00
C ALA A 283 -29.35 7.50 -4.80
N ASP A 284 -29.83 8.17 -5.86
CA ASP A 284 -30.83 7.66 -6.80
C ASP A 284 -30.34 6.40 -7.53
N ALA A 285 -29.03 6.37 -7.87
CA ALA A 285 -28.41 5.18 -8.42
C ALA A 285 -28.38 4.03 -7.39
N GLY A 286 -28.48 4.30 -6.08
CA GLY A 286 -28.60 3.31 -4.99
C GLY A 286 -27.52 3.42 -3.92
N HIS A 287 -26.62 4.41 -3.99
CA HIS A 287 -25.58 4.65 -3.00
C HIS A 287 -26.11 5.50 -1.83
N ILE A 288 -26.87 4.88 -0.92
CA ILE A 288 -27.56 5.55 0.20
C ILE A 288 -26.60 6.42 1.04
N TYR A 289 -25.34 6.00 1.19
CA TYR A 289 -24.33 6.77 1.95
C TYR A 289 -24.07 8.17 1.36
N SER A 290 -24.32 8.37 0.05
CA SER A 290 -24.24 9.70 -0.58
C SER A 290 -25.20 10.71 0.03
N LEU A 291 -26.29 10.28 0.66
CA LEU A 291 -27.21 11.18 1.35
C LEU A 291 -26.53 11.92 2.53
N ALA A 292 -25.50 11.34 3.15
CA ALA A 292 -24.67 12.05 4.13
C ALA A 292 -23.91 13.20 3.47
N GLY A 293 -23.29 12.94 2.31
CA GLY A 293 -22.64 13.98 1.49
C GLY A 293 -23.62 15.08 1.06
N LEU A 294 -24.83 14.69 0.64
CA LEU A 294 -25.91 15.61 0.30
C LEU A 294 -26.33 16.48 1.49
N ALA A 295 -26.44 15.91 2.69
CA ALA A 295 -26.75 16.66 3.91
C ALA A 295 -25.65 17.70 4.20
N ARG A 296 -24.37 17.32 4.08
CA ARG A 296 -23.24 18.25 4.28
C ARG A 296 -23.27 19.38 3.27
N ALA A 297 -23.48 19.08 1.99
CA ALA A 297 -23.58 20.07 0.93
C ALA A 297 -24.76 21.03 1.16
N LYS A 298 -25.95 20.51 1.49
CA LYS A 298 -27.13 21.33 1.86
C LYS A 298 -26.86 22.23 3.06
N TYR A 299 -26.18 21.72 4.09
CA TYR A 299 -25.80 22.52 5.25
C TYR A 299 -24.86 23.67 4.87
N LYS A 300 -23.86 23.42 4.02
CA LYS A 300 -22.95 24.46 3.50
C LYS A 300 -23.65 25.51 2.65
N VAL A 301 -24.73 25.14 1.95
CA VAL A 301 -25.61 26.09 1.22
C VAL A 301 -26.53 26.88 2.18
N GLY A 302 -26.55 26.56 3.48
CA GLY A 302 -27.38 27.23 4.49
C GLY A 302 -28.70 26.52 4.80
N GLN A 303 -28.95 25.33 4.26
CA GLN A 303 -30.17 24.56 4.46
C GLN A 303 -30.06 23.57 5.62
N GLN A 304 -29.77 24.08 6.83
CA GLN A 304 -29.53 23.24 8.01
C GLN A 304 -30.70 22.32 8.37
N TYR A 305 -31.93 22.83 8.35
CA TYR A 305 -33.12 22.02 8.67
C TYR A 305 -33.32 20.87 7.67
N SER A 306 -33.09 21.13 6.38
CA SER A 306 -33.16 20.11 5.33
C SER A 306 -32.11 19.03 5.52
N ALA A 307 -30.88 19.40 5.89
CA ALA A 307 -29.81 18.46 6.20
C ALA A 307 -30.16 17.58 7.42
N TYR A 308 -30.64 18.19 8.51
CA TYR A 308 -31.09 17.47 9.70
C TYR A 308 -32.21 16.47 9.38
N LYS A 309 -33.26 16.92 8.68
CA LYS A 309 -34.40 16.09 8.31
C LYS A 309 -33.98 14.88 7.46
N LEU A 310 -33.03 15.09 6.54
CA LEU A 310 -32.50 14.03 5.69
C LEU A 310 -31.77 12.94 6.49
N ILE A 311 -30.89 13.32 7.42
CA ILE A 311 -30.22 12.30 8.25
C ILE A 311 -31.21 11.63 9.21
N ASN A 312 -32.17 12.38 9.73
CA ASN A 312 -33.20 11.82 10.60
C ASN A 312 -34.06 10.76 9.88
N SER A 313 -34.39 10.96 8.60
CA SER A 313 -35.11 9.93 7.82
C SER A 313 -34.27 8.66 7.66
N ILE A 314 -32.96 8.80 7.37
CA ILE A 314 -32.04 7.65 7.27
C ILE A 314 -32.03 6.83 8.58
N ILE A 315 -31.93 7.51 9.74
CA ILE A 315 -31.96 6.85 11.06
C ILE A 315 -33.28 6.11 11.30
N SER A 316 -34.40 6.65 10.82
CA SER A 316 -35.72 6.01 10.98
C SER A 316 -35.96 4.83 10.03
N GLU A 317 -35.39 4.88 8.83
CA GLU A 317 -35.59 3.88 7.78
C GLU A 317 -34.64 2.68 7.91
N HIS A 318 -33.48 2.88 8.53
CA HIS A 318 -32.41 1.88 8.61
C HIS A 318 -32.08 1.54 10.06
N LYS A 319 -31.36 0.41 10.27
CA LYS A 319 -30.82 0.07 11.59
C LYS A 319 -29.87 1.19 12.05
N PRO A 320 -30.13 1.84 13.20
CA PRO A 320 -29.30 2.95 13.65
C PRO A 320 -27.86 2.52 13.89
N THR A 321 -26.90 3.30 13.37
CA THR A 321 -25.46 3.11 13.54
C THR A 321 -24.82 4.40 14.05
N GLY A 322 -23.64 4.29 14.68
CA GLY A 322 -23.00 5.44 15.32
C GLY A 322 -22.72 6.61 14.37
N TRP A 323 -22.32 6.32 13.13
CA TRP A 323 -22.02 7.36 12.14
C TRP A 323 -23.24 8.22 11.79
N MET A 324 -24.46 7.68 11.85
CA MET A 324 -25.68 8.44 11.52
C MET A 324 -25.94 9.51 12.57
N TYR A 325 -25.78 9.18 13.86
CA TYR A 325 -25.90 10.16 14.94
C TYR A 325 -24.74 11.16 14.92
N GLN A 326 -23.52 10.72 14.62
CA GLN A 326 -22.39 11.62 14.42
C GLN A 326 -22.71 12.65 13.32
N GLU A 327 -23.23 12.18 12.19
CA GLU A 327 -23.58 13.04 11.07
C GLU A 327 -24.71 14.02 11.44
N ARG A 328 -25.78 13.54 12.09
CA ARG A 328 -26.88 14.38 12.55
C ARG A 328 -26.42 15.46 13.54
N SER A 329 -25.45 15.13 14.40
CA SER A 329 -24.87 16.05 15.37
C SER A 329 -24.22 17.29 14.73
N LEU A 330 -23.81 17.21 13.46
CA LEU A 330 -23.26 18.35 12.71
C LEU A 330 -24.31 19.43 12.44
N TYR A 331 -25.59 19.06 12.46
CA TYR A 331 -26.72 19.94 12.13
C TYR A 331 -27.53 20.36 13.37
N ASN A 332 -27.11 19.92 14.56
CA ASN A 332 -27.72 20.26 15.85
C ASN A 332 -26.87 21.28 16.61
N LEU A 333 -27.50 21.96 17.58
CA LEU A 333 -26.84 22.94 18.46
C LEU A 333 -26.95 22.54 19.94
N GLY A 334 -25.97 22.93 20.73
CA GLY A 334 -26.00 22.80 22.19
C GLY A 334 -26.16 21.36 22.69
N ARG A 335 -27.16 21.13 23.57
CA ARG A 335 -27.34 19.87 24.29
C ARG A 335 -27.73 18.70 23.38
N GLU A 336 -28.55 18.94 22.36
CA GLU A 336 -28.99 17.89 21.42
C GLU A 336 -27.81 17.28 20.67
N LYS A 337 -26.82 18.11 20.33
CA LYS A 337 -25.56 17.65 19.73
C LYS A 337 -24.82 16.68 20.63
N ILE A 338 -24.69 16.98 21.93
CA ILE A 338 -24.01 16.08 22.89
C ILE A 338 -24.77 14.75 23.03
N VAL A 339 -26.10 14.78 23.01
CA VAL A 339 -26.93 13.57 23.04
C VAL A 339 -26.65 12.68 21.83
N ASP A 340 -26.63 13.26 20.62
CA ASP A 340 -26.28 12.53 19.40
C ASP A 340 -24.85 11.95 19.46
N LEU A 341 -23.89 12.72 19.97
CA LEU A 341 -22.51 12.25 20.11
C LEU A 341 -22.36 11.11 21.13
N ASN A 342 -23.16 11.12 22.20
CA ASN A 342 -23.19 10.01 23.15
C ASN A 342 -23.69 8.74 22.46
N TYR A 343 -24.85 8.81 21.77
CA TYR A 343 -25.36 7.68 20.97
C TYR A 343 -24.36 7.22 19.90
N ALA A 344 -23.65 8.16 19.26
CA ALA A 344 -22.64 7.84 18.27
C ALA A 344 -21.52 6.96 18.87
N SER A 345 -20.96 7.38 20.00
CA SER A 345 -19.88 6.64 20.68
C SER A 345 -20.33 5.35 21.37
N GLU A 346 -21.61 5.24 21.77
CA GLU A 346 -22.18 4.01 22.33
C GLU A 346 -22.38 2.94 21.26
N LEU A 347 -22.84 3.35 20.07
CA LEU A 347 -23.07 2.44 18.94
C LEU A 347 -21.78 2.11 18.18
N ASP A 348 -20.86 3.07 18.09
CA ASP A 348 -19.56 2.90 17.45
C ASP A 348 -18.48 3.71 18.20
N PRO A 349 -17.76 3.07 19.14
CA PRO A 349 -16.70 3.72 19.91
C PRO A 349 -15.46 4.05 19.06
N THR A 350 -15.35 3.56 17.83
CA THR A 350 -14.21 3.87 16.96
C THR A 350 -14.29 5.26 16.33
N LEU A 351 -15.43 5.93 16.43
CA LEU A 351 -15.63 7.28 15.92
C LEU A 351 -14.84 8.29 16.75
N SER A 352 -13.86 8.97 16.16
CA SER A 352 -13.03 9.94 16.89
C SER A 352 -13.73 11.27 17.16
N PHE A 353 -14.62 11.69 16.26
CA PHE A 353 -15.28 12.99 16.34
C PHE A 353 -16.07 13.21 17.65
N PRO A 354 -16.87 12.25 18.17
CA PRO A 354 -17.52 12.39 19.48
C PRO A 354 -16.56 12.72 20.63
N TYR A 355 -15.44 12.00 20.75
CA TYR A 355 -14.45 12.24 21.80
C TYR A 355 -13.78 13.60 21.62
N LYS A 356 -13.38 13.93 20.39
CA LYS A 356 -12.75 15.23 20.06
C LYS A 356 -13.67 16.40 20.40
N TYR A 357 -14.92 16.33 19.99
CA TYR A 357 -15.89 17.39 20.25
C TYR A 357 -16.16 17.55 21.75
N ARG A 358 -16.38 16.45 22.49
CA ARG A 358 -16.57 16.50 23.95
C ARG A 358 -15.34 17.04 24.67
N ALA A 359 -14.13 16.72 24.21
CA ALA A 359 -12.90 17.24 24.79
C ALA A 359 -12.77 18.75 24.60
N VAL A 360 -13.04 19.25 23.38
CA VAL A 360 -13.05 20.70 23.10
C VAL A 360 -14.12 21.41 23.93
N ALA A 361 -15.34 20.87 24.01
CA ALA A 361 -16.40 21.45 24.84
C ALA A 361 -15.99 21.54 26.33
N LYS A 362 -15.38 20.49 26.88
CA LYS A 362 -14.84 20.50 28.25
C LYS A 362 -13.71 21.52 28.45
N MET A 363 -12.87 21.71 27.43
CA MET A 363 -11.79 22.71 27.46
C MET A 363 -12.37 24.14 27.45
N GLU A 364 -13.40 24.41 26.64
CA GLU A 364 -14.14 25.69 26.66
C GLU A 364 -14.82 25.96 28.01
N GLU A 365 -15.24 24.91 28.73
CA GLU A 365 -15.73 24.97 30.11
C GLU A 365 -14.60 25.13 31.16
N GLY A 366 -13.33 25.20 30.76
CA GLY A 366 -12.16 25.32 31.63
C GLY A 366 -11.70 24.00 32.28
N GLN A 367 -12.31 22.87 31.92
CA GLN A 367 -12.01 21.55 32.49
C GLN A 367 -10.91 20.81 31.70
N ILE A 368 -9.71 21.40 31.60
CA ILE A 368 -8.62 20.91 30.73
C ILE A 368 -8.23 19.45 31.03
N ARG A 369 -8.12 19.07 32.31
CA ARG A 369 -7.81 17.67 32.71
C ARG A 369 -8.90 16.69 32.28
N ALA A 370 -10.16 17.09 32.36
CA ALA A 370 -11.28 16.25 31.92
C ALA A 370 -11.34 16.14 30.40
N ALA A 371 -10.87 17.16 29.68
CA ALA A 371 -10.71 17.12 28.23
C ALA A 371 -9.60 16.14 27.80
N ILE A 372 -8.43 16.16 28.47
CA ILE A 372 -7.34 15.21 28.21
C ILE A 372 -7.83 13.77 28.47
N SER A 373 -8.48 13.54 29.61
CA SER A 373 -9.05 12.22 29.94
C SER A 373 -10.10 11.76 28.92
N GLU A 374 -10.86 12.66 28.32
CA GLU A 374 -11.82 12.32 27.26
C GLU A 374 -11.12 11.78 26.00
N ILE A 375 -9.97 12.35 25.63
CA ILE A 375 -9.19 11.88 24.48
C ILE A 375 -8.43 10.60 24.80
N ASP A 376 -7.96 10.44 26.03
CA ASP A 376 -7.30 9.20 26.47
C ASP A 376 -8.22 7.98 26.31
N ARG A 377 -9.53 8.16 26.45
CA ARG A 377 -10.52 7.08 26.23
C ARG A 377 -10.44 6.45 24.85
N ILE A 378 -10.12 7.21 23.80
CA ILE A 378 -10.03 6.66 22.43
C ILE A 378 -8.60 6.25 22.06
N ILE A 379 -7.59 7.02 22.47
CA ILE A 379 -6.18 6.79 22.08
C ILE A 379 -5.69 5.40 22.51
N VAL A 380 -6.19 4.86 23.62
CA VAL A 380 -5.80 3.55 24.16
C VAL A 380 -6.07 2.39 23.18
N PHE A 381 -7.16 2.44 22.40
CA PHE A 381 -7.53 1.37 21.47
C PHE A 381 -7.52 1.79 19.99
N LYS A 382 -7.55 3.10 19.71
CA LYS A 382 -7.47 3.66 18.36
C LYS A 382 -6.62 4.92 18.36
N LEU A 383 -5.35 4.74 18.02
CA LEU A 383 -4.42 5.85 17.82
C LEU A 383 -4.68 6.52 16.47
N SER A 384 -4.92 7.83 16.47
CA SER A 384 -5.03 8.63 15.25
C SER A 384 -4.29 9.96 15.40
N VAL A 385 -3.76 10.47 14.28
CA VAL A 385 -2.96 11.70 14.25
C VAL A 385 -3.72 12.90 14.77
N ASP A 386 -5.02 12.99 14.47
CA ASP A 386 -5.89 14.08 14.88
C ASP A 386 -6.27 14.04 16.37
N CYS A 387 -6.29 12.86 16.99
CA CYS A 387 -6.43 12.71 18.44
C CYS A 387 -5.14 13.08 19.17
N LEU A 388 -3.97 12.70 18.64
CA LEU A 388 -2.67 13.10 19.19
C LEU A 388 -2.46 14.61 19.10
N GLU A 389 -2.79 15.22 17.96
CA GLU A 389 -2.72 16.68 17.76
C GLU A 389 -3.58 17.41 18.81
N LEU A 390 -4.84 16.97 18.98
CA LEU A 390 -5.74 17.56 19.95
C LEU A 390 -5.23 17.38 21.39
N ARG A 391 -4.72 16.20 21.75
CA ARG A 391 -4.18 15.97 23.10
C ARG A 391 -2.92 16.78 23.35
N ALA A 392 -2.03 16.91 22.37
CA ALA A 392 -0.87 17.80 22.45
C ALA A 392 -1.29 19.25 22.70
N TRP A 393 -2.33 19.73 21.99
CA TRP A 393 -2.87 21.08 22.22
C TRP A 393 -3.45 21.26 23.62
N LEU A 394 -4.19 20.27 24.13
CA LEU A 394 -4.71 20.28 25.50
C LEU A 394 -3.58 20.27 26.55
N PHE A 395 -2.47 19.58 26.29
CA PHE A 395 -1.29 19.61 27.16
C PHE A 395 -0.59 20.98 27.14
N ILE A 396 -0.47 21.61 25.97
CA ILE A 396 0.03 23.00 25.87
C ILE A 396 -0.87 23.94 26.70
N ALA A 397 -2.18 23.81 26.58
CA ALA A 397 -3.13 24.60 27.36
C ALA A 397 -3.06 24.32 28.88
N ALA A 398 -2.55 23.15 29.27
CA ALA A 398 -2.31 22.75 30.65
C ALA A 398 -0.89 23.10 31.17
N ASP A 399 -0.07 23.78 30.37
CA ASP A 399 1.36 24.04 30.63
C ASP A 399 2.22 22.76 30.81
N ASP A 400 1.76 21.61 30.31
CA ASP A 400 2.51 20.34 30.28
C ASP A 400 3.24 20.18 28.94
N TYR A 401 4.32 20.95 28.78
CA TYR A 401 5.13 20.98 27.56
C TYR A 401 5.84 19.64 27.28
N GLU A 402 6.13 18.84 28.32
CA GLU A 402 6.77 17.52 28.15
C GLU A 402 5.80 16.52 27.48
N SER A 403 4.56 16.46 27.96
CA SER A 403 3.53 15.60 27.35
C SER A 403 3.11 16.08 25.96
N ALA A 404 3.07 17.39 25.75
CA ALA A 404 2.83 17.96 24.42
C ALA A 404 3.94 17.58 23.41
N LEU A 405 5.21 17.66 23.85
CA LEU A 405 6.35 17.28 23.02
C LEU A 405 6.32 15.79 22.69
N ARG A 406 6.01 14.94 23.69
CA ARG A 406 5.84 13.50 23.50
C ARG A 406 4.82 13.20 22.40
N ASP A 407 3.63 13.78 22.49
CA ASP A 407 2.55 13.51 21.54
C ASP A 407 2.87 14.06 20.14
N THR A 408 3.52 15.23 20.06
CA THR A 408 3.97 15.81 18.77
C THR A 408 5.01 14.91 18.09
N LEU A 409 5.97 14.37 18.84
CA LEU A 409 6.98 13.44 18.31
C LEU A 409 6.37 12.09 17.89
N ALA A 410 5.41 11.57 18.67
CA ALA A 410 4.69 10.35 18.30
C ALA A 410 3.85 10.55 17.04
N LEU A 411 3.25 11.72 16.87
CA LEU A 411 2.53 12.10 15.66
C LEU A 411 3.47 12.17 14.45
N LEU A 412 4.67 12.76 14.58
CA LEU A 412 5.66 12.80 13.50
C LEU A 412 6.20 11.41 13.12
N ALA A 413 6.22 10.47 14.07
CA ALA A 413 6.52 9.07 13.78
C ALA A 413 5.45 8.40 12.90
N LEU A 414 4.17 8.77 13.09
CA LEU A 414 3.07 8.33 12.23
C LEU A 414 3.10 9.01 10.86
N GLU A 415 3.35 10.31 10.82
CA GLU A 415 3.39 11.13 9.61
C GLU A 415 4.52 12.17 9.67
N SER A 416 5.63 11.91 8.97
CA SER A 416 6.85 12.72 9.08
C SER A 416 6.68 14.18 8.66
N ASN A 417 5.75 14.45 7.74
CA ASN A 417 5.53 15.78 7.17
C ASN A 417 4.18 16.36 7.61
N TYR A 418 3.71 15.99 8.80
CA TYR A 418 2.41 16.44 9.29
C TYR A 418 2.38 17.96 9.49
N MET A 419 1.32 18.58 8.98
CA MET A 419 1.07 20.00 9.13
C MET A 419 -0.07 20.21 10.12
N MET A 420 0.29 20.71 11.30
CA MET A 420 -0.63 20.99 12.40
C MET A 420 -1.41 22.29 12.17
N PHE A 421 -2.50 22.43 12.92
CA PHE A 421 -3.37 23.61 12.94
C PHE A 421 -3.89 23.98 11.55
N HIS A 422 -4.46 23.00 10.85
CA HIS A 422 -4.99 23.16 9.50
C HIS A 422 -3.95 23.66 8.49
N GLY A 423 -2.75 23.04 8.48
CA GLY A 423 -1.74 23.37 7.49
C GLY A 423 -0.81 24.54 7.84
N ARG A 424 -0.93 25.12 9.04
CA ARG A 424 -0.25 26.39 9.38
C ARG A 424 1.15 26.20 9.98
N VAL A 425 1.36 25.12 10.73
CA VAL A 425 2.61 24.89 11.47
C VAL A 425 3.10 23.48 11.18
N SER A 426 4.34 23.33 10.72
CA SER A 426 4.94 21.99 10.61
C SER A 426 5.18 21.39 11.99
N GLY A 427 4.99 20.08 12.15
CA GLY A 427 5.26 19.42 13.43
C GLY A 427 6.70 19.65 13.91
N ASP A 428 7.68 19.67 13.01
CA ASP A 428 9.09 19.99 13.34
C ASP A 428 9.26 21.40 13.94
N HIS A 429 8.49 22.38 13.46
CA HIS A 429 8.53 23.73 14.01
C HIS A 429 7.97 23.73 15.43
N LEU A 430 6.86 23.03 15.69
CA LEU A 430 6.32 22.93 17.03
C LEU A 430 7.27 22.19 17.98
N VAL A 431 7.93 21.12 17.53
CA VAL A 431 8.96 20.42 18.30
C VAL A 431 10.07 21.38 18.73
N LYS A 432 10.54 22.25 17.83
CA LYS A 432 11.54 23.29 18.17
C LYS A 432 11.04 24.25 19.24
N LEU A 433 9.79 24.72 19.14
CA LEU A 433 9.19 25.61 20.12
C LEU A 433 9.07 24.94 21.49
N LEU A 434 8.54 23.71 21.54
CA LEU A 434 8.37 22.96 22.79
C LEU A 434 9.71 22.62 23.45
N ASN A 435 10.75 22.36 22.65
CA ASN A 435 12.11 22.11 23.17
C ASN A 435 12.71 23.30 23.92
N HIS A 436 12.24 24.54 23.73
CA HIS A 436 12.67 25.67 24.55
C HIS A 436 12.14 25.61 25.98
N HIS A 437 11.04 24.88 26.20
CA HIS A 437 10.39 24.73 27.51
C HIS A 437 10.74 23.40 28.20
N VAL A 438 11.37 22.46 27.48
CA VAL A 438 11.70 21.11 27.96
C VAL A 438 13.21 20.93 28.05
N ARG A 439 13.69 20.20 29.06
CA ARG A 439 15.10 19.86 29.19
C ARG A 439 15.57 19.00 28.02
N SER A 440 16.59 19.46 27.29
CA SER A 440 17.24 18.67 26.24
C SER A 440 17.86 17.38 26.79
N TRP A 441 17.60 16.26 26.14
CA TRP A 441 18.19 14.96 26.47
C TRP A 441 19.50 14.74 25.71
N SER A 442 20.51 14.21 26.40
CA SER A 442 21.68 13.64 25.74
C SER A 442 21.30 12.32 25.05
N PRO A 443 22.12 11.81 24.10
CA PRO A 443 21.90 10.48 23.53
C PRO A 443 21.78 9.38 24.59
N ALA A 444 22.54 9.47 25.69
CA ALA A 444 22.47 8.53 26.79
C ALA A 444 21.13 8.63 27.56
N ASP A 445 20.64 9.85 27.78
CA ASP A 445 19.34 10.08 28.41
C ASP A 445 18.20 9.49 27.56
N CYS A 446 18.26 9.64 26.23
CA CYS A 446 17.29 9.05 25.32
C CYS A 446 17.23 7.52 25.46
N TRP A 447 18.40 6.86 25.55
CA TRP A 447 18.44 5.41 25.74
C TRP A 447 17.84 4.96 27.09
N ILE A 448 18.14 5.68 28.17
CA ILE A 448 17.56 5.42 29.49
C ILE A 448 16.04 5.60 29.45
N LYS A 449 15.56 6.72 28.89
CA LYS A 449 14.13 6.99 28.74
C LYS A 449 13.42 5.98 27.85
N LEU A 450 14.07 5.53 26.77
CA LEU A 450 13.52 4.49 25.91
C LEU A 450 13.36 3.18 26.68
N TYR A 451 14.39 2.79 27.44
CA TYR A 451 14.34 1.57 28.23
C TYR A 451 13.26 1.64 29.32
N ASP A 452 13.19 2.73 30.08
CA ASP A 452 12.19 2.93 31.13
C ASP A 452 10.76 2.89 30.57
N ARG A 453 10.49 3.63 29.50
CA ARG A 453 9.16 3.70 28.87
C ARG A 453 8.75 2.39 28.21
N TRP A 454 9.70 1.69 27.59
CA TRP A 454 9.40 0.39 27.02
C TRP A 454 9.05 -0.62 28.10
N SER A 455 9.83 -0.64 29.19
CA SER A 455 9.55 -1.48 30.36
C SER A 455 8.21 -1.13 30.99
N SER A 456 7.78 0.14 31.02
CA SER A 456 6.45 0.53 31.51
C SER A 456 5.32 0.34 30.50
N VAL A 457 5.59 -0.25 29.32
CA VAL A 457 4.58 -0.46 28.26
C VAL A 457 3.98 0.88 27.75
N ASP A 458 4.74 1.99 27.85
CA ASP A 458 4.37 3.28 27.29
C ASP A 458 4.80 3.35 25.82
N ASP A 459 3.95 2.81 24.94
CA ASP A 459 4.25 2.69 23.51
C ASP A 459 4.33 4.05 22.80
N ILE A 460 3.46 5.00 23.17
CA ILE A 460 3.47 6.36 22.62
C ILE A 460 4.73 7.10 23.05
N GLY A 461 5.09 7.03 24.33
CA GLY A 461 6.31 7.67 24.81
C GLY A 461 7.58 7.00 24.27
N SER A 462 7.60 5.67 24.14
CA SER A 462 8.71 4.96 23.49
C SER A 462 8.88 5.39 22.03
N LEU A 463 7.77 5.55 21.31
CA LEU A 463 7.75 6.04 19.93
C LEU A 463 8.30 7.46 19.82
N ALA A 464 7.91 8.35 20.74
CA ALA A 464 8.40 9.72 20.81
C ALA A 464 9.92 9.79 21.03
N VAL A 465 10.44 8.97 21.96
CA VAL A 465 11.90 8.89 22.24
C VAL A 465 12.66 8.41 21.00
N ILE A 466 12.18 7.36 20.33
CA ILE A 466 12.81 6.87 19.09
C ILE A 466 12.80 7.95 18.00
N ASN A 467 11.69 8.67 17.85
CA ASN A 467 11.60 9.75 16.88
C ASN A 467 12.60 10.88 17.19
N GLN A 468 12.73 11.25 18.47
CA GLN A 468 13.74 12.22 18.92
C GLN A 468 15.18 11.76 18.58
N MET A 469 15.48 10.47 18.76
CA MET A 469 16.79 9.92 18.40
C MET A 469 17.03 9.95 16.89
N LEU A 470 16.00 9.66 16.09
CA LEU A 470 16.06 9.69 14.62
C LEU A 470 16.18 11.12 14.05
N ILE A 471 15.70 12.15 14.76
CA ILE A 471 15.94 13.54 14.38
C ILE A 471 17.45 13.85 14.43
N ASN A 472 18.16 13.32 15.43
CA ASN A 472 19.60 13.51 15.56
C ASN A 472 20.41 12.60 14.63
N ASP A 473 19.93 11.38 14.36
CA ASP A 473 20.61 10.39 13.53
C ASP A 473 19.62 9.63 12.62
N PRO A 474 19.23 10.24 11.48
CA PRO A 474 18.16 9.70 10.63
C PRO A 474 18.54 8.41 9.90
N GLY A 475 19.84 8.11 9.79
CA GLY A 475 20.38 6.94 9.08
C GLY A 475 20.39 5.65 9.90
N LYS A 476 19.94 5.66 11.16
CA LYS A 476 19.92 4.46 12.01
C LYS A 476 18.75 3.54 11.66
N SER A 477 19.03 2.59 10.78
CA SER A 477 18.16 1.49 10.36
C SER A 477 17.51 0.74 11.53
N PHE A 478 18.28 0.33 12.55
CA PHE A 478 17.72 -0.42 13.68
C PHE A 478 16.70 0.37 14.52
N LEU A 479 16.80 1.71 14.59
CA LEU A 479 15.82 2.56 15.27
C LEU A 479 14.50 2.60 14.48
N ARG A 480 14.58 2.68 13.14
CA ARG A 480 13.40 2.58 12.26
C ARG A 480 12.72 1.21 12.38
N PHE A 481 13.50 0.14 12.54
CA PHE A 481 12.95 -1.19 12.82
C PHE A 481 12.24 -1.25 14.19
N ARG A 482 12.80 -0.67 15.25
CA ARG A 482 12.08 -0.58 16.55
C ARG A 482 10.81 0.25 16.45
N GLN A 483 10.87 1.33 15.69
CA GLN A 483 9.72 2.17 15.40
C GLN A 483 8.60 1.35 14.73
N SER A 484 8.93 0.49 13.74
CA SER A 484 7.94 -0.36 13.10
C SER A 484 7.29 -1.35 14.08
N LEU A 485 8.05 -1.95 14.98
CA LEU A 485 7.52 -2.87 16.00
C LEU A 485 6.53 -2.18 16.96
N LEU A 486 6.82 -0.96 17.42
CA LEU A 486 5.90 -0.19 18.26
C LEU A 486 4.65 0.23 17.50
N LEU A 487 4.81 0.64 16.23
CA LEU A 487 3.69 1.00 15.38
C LEU A 487 2.76 -0.19 15.11
N LEU A 488 3.29 -1.41 14.96
CA LEU A 488 2.47 -2.62 14.91
C LEU A 488 1.68 -2.84 16.20
N ARG A 489 2.30 -2.65 17.37
CA ARG A 489 1.62 -2.74 18.69
C ARG A 489 0.52 -1.70 18.85
N LEU A 490 0.68 -0.52 18.27
CA LEU A 490 -0.30 0.57 18.24
C LEU A 490 -1.31 0.43 17.10
N ASN A 491 -1.36 -0.73 16.42
CA ASN A 491 -2.25 -1.02 15.29
C ASN A 491 -2.11 -0.05 14.09
N CYS A 492 -0.92 0.51 13.89
CA CYS A 492 -0.58 1.46 12.83
C CYS A 492 0.20 0.77 11.70
N GLN A 493 -0.40 -0.24 11.06
CA GLN A 493 0.26 -1.13 10.08
C GLN A 493 0.94 -0.40 8.91
N LYS A 494 0.26 0.60 8.33
CA LYS A 494 0.83 1.38 7.21
C LYS A 494 2.10 2.13 7.61
N ALA A 495 2.07 2.81 8.75
CA ALA A 495 3.23 3.52 9.29
C ALA A 495 4.35 2.54 9.67
N ALA A 496 4.00 1.37 10.23
CA ALA A 496 4.96 0.32 10.54
C ALA A 496 5.69 -0.18 9.29
N MET A 497 4.95 -0.55 8.23
CA MET A 497 5.53 -1.01 6.96
C MET A 497 6.42 0.07 6.31
N ARG A 498 6.00 1.34 6.37
CA ARG A 498 6.84 2.47 5.93
C ARG A 498 8.16 2.53 6.70
N CYS A 499 8.12 2.42 8.02
CA CYS A 499 9.32 2.45 8.86
C CYS A 499 10.24 1.24 8.59
N LEU A 500 9.66 0.05 8.39
CA LEU A 500 10.41 -1.16 8.06
C LEU A 500 11.12 -1.05 6.70
N ARG A 501 10.45 -0.51 5.68
CA ARG A 501 11.07 -0.19 4.39
C ARG A 501 12.20 0.83 4.51
N LEU A 502 12.02 1.85 5.36
CA LEU A 502 13.08 2.82 5.63
C LEU A 502 14.26 2.17 6.38
N ALA A 503 14.02 1.23 7.29
CA ALA A 503 15.07 0.44 7.93
C ALA A 503 15.89 -0.35 6.91
N ARG A 504 15.23 -1.01 5.95
CA ARG A 504 15.87 -1.68 4.81
C ARG A 504 16.71 -0.70 3.98
N ASN A 505 16.16 0.45 3.60
CA ASN A 505 16.85 1.41 2.73
C ASN A 505 18.08 2.06 3.41
N HIS A 506 18.01 2.26 4.73
CA HIS A 506 19.12 2.81 5.52
C HIS A 506 20.07 1.73 6.09
N SER A 507 19.89 0.46 5.70
CA SER A 507 20.76 -0.64 6.16
C SER A 507 22.22 -0.38 5.76
N SER A 508 23.12 -0.53 6.74
CA SER A 508 24.55 -0.31 6.54
C SER A 508 25.27 -1.56 6.02
N SER A 509 24.71 -2.75 6.29
CA SER A 509 25.26 -4.04 5.92
C SER A 509 24.25 -4.88 5.13
N GLU A 510 24.75 -5.85 4.37
CA GLU A 510 23.91 -6.79 3.63
C GLU A 510 23.10 -7.71 4.55
N HIS A 511 23.70 -8.22 5.63
CA HIS A 511 22.99 -9.08 6.59
C HIS A 511 21.79 -8.34 7.20
N GLU A 512 21.95 -7.06 7.54
CA GLU A 512 20.89 -6.26 8.18
C GLU A 512 19.75 -6.01 7.19
N ARG A 513 20.09 -5.74 5.92
CA ARG A 513 19.12 -5.62 4.83
C ARG A 513 18.29 -6.89 4.67
N LEU A 514 18.94 -8.05 4.67
CA LEU A 514 18.29 -9.35 4.53
C LEU A 514 17.33 -9.63 5.70
N VAL A 515 17.69 -9.26 6.93
CA VAL A 515 16.77 -9.35 8.09
C VAL A 515 15.51 -8.51 7.86
N TYR A 516 15.64 -7.25 7.44
CA TYR A 516 14.48 -6.40 7.21
C TYR A 516 13.63 -6.84 6.01
N GLU A 517 14.27 -7.31 4.93
CA GLU A 517 13.57 -7.96 3.81
C GLU A 517 12.79 -9.19 4.28
N GLY A 518 13.38 -10.02 5.15
CA GLY A 518 12.71 -11.17 5.73
C GLY A 518 11.48 -10.78 6.55
N TRP A 519 11.54 -9.71 7.37
CA TRP A 519 10.36 -9.19 8.07
C TRP A 519 9.27 -8.66 7.12
N ILE A 520 9.66 -7.95 6.05
CA ILE A 520 8.70 -7.45 5.04
C ILE A 520 8.01 -8.62 4.34
N LEU A 521 8.78 -9.64 3.96
CA LEU A 521 8.25 -10.84 3.30
C LEU A 521 7.33 -11.62 4.23
N TYR A 522 7.70 -11.77 5.51
CA TYR A 522 6.85 -12.40 6.51
C TYR A 522 5.51 -11.64 6.68
N ASP A 523 5.56 -10.31 6.87
CA ASP A 523 4.38 -9.47 7.04
C ASP A 523 3.47 -9.44 5.79
N THR A 524 4.03 -9.72 4.60
CA THR A 524 3.28 -9.80 3.33
C THR A 524 2.83 -11.22 2.97
N GLY A 525 3.10 -12.21 3.83
CA GLY A 525 2.65 -13.60 3.67
C GLY A 525 3.64 -14.54 2.95
N HIS A 526 4.81 -14.05 2.51
CA HIS A 526 5.83 -14.81 1.78
C HIS A 526 6.79 -15.52 2.75
N ARG A 527 6.28 -16.49 3.51
CA ARG A 527 7.00 -17.13 4.63
C ARG A 527 8.26 -17.90 4.21
N GLU A 528 8.21 -18.67 3.13
CA GLU A 528 9.37 -19.46 2.67
C GLU A 528 10.53 -18.56 2.24
N GLU A 529 10.23 -17.47 1.54
CA GLU A 529 11.23 -16.48 1.15
C GLU A 529 11.79 -15.75 2.38
N ALA A 530 10.93 -15.40 3.34
CA ALA A 530 11.36 -14.81 4.60
C ALA A 530 12.36 -15.72 5.35
N LEU A 531 12.11 -17.02 5.39
CA LEU A 531 13.04 -18.01 5.94
C LEU A 531 14.36 -18.04 5.16
N SER A 532 14.30 -18.05 3.83
CA SER A 532 15.50 -18.01 2.98
C SER A 532 16.34 -16.75 3.24
N ARG A 533 15.72 -15.57 3.43
CA ARG A 533 16.44 -14.33 3.78
C ARG A 533 17.09 -14.42 5.15
N ALA A 534 16.39 -14.97 6.14
CA ALA A 534 16.94 -15.17 7.48
C ALA A 534 18.17 -16.12 7.44
N GLU A 535 18.10 -17.21 6.69
CA GLU A 535 19.20 -18.17 6.54
C GLU A 535 20.41 -17.56 5.83
N LYS A 536 20.18 -16.81 4.75
CA LYS A 536 21.24 -16.06 4.06
C LYS A 536 21.87 -15.01 4.97
N SER A 537 21.08 -14.34 5.81
CA SER A 537 21.63 -13.42 6.79
C SER A 537 22.53 -14.14 7.81
N ILE A 538 22.08 -15.29 8.33
CA ILE A 538 22.83 -16.08 9.33
C ILE A 538 24.15 -16.61 8.75
N SER A 539 24.16 -16.99 7.46
CA SER A 539 25.38 -17.48 6.80
C SER A 539 26.42 -16.39 6.57
N ILE A 540 26.01 -15.13 6.42
CA ILE A 540 26.90 -13.97 6.36
C ILE A 540 27.37 -13.59 7.76
N GLU A 541 26.44 -13.38 8.69
CA GLU A 541 26.74 -12.97 10.06
C GLU A 541 25.72 -13.54 11.07
N ARG A 542 26.25 -14.17 12.13
CA ARG A 542 25.46 -14.76 13.21
C ARG A 542 24.96 -13.70 14.19
N THR A 543 23.92 -12.97 13.81
CA THR A 543 23.32 -11.91 14.62
C THR A 543 22.09 -12.38 15.40
N PHE A 544 21.78 -11.68 16.50
CA PHE A 544 20.57 -11.93 17.29
C PHE A 544 19.32 -11.85 16.41
N GLU A 545 19.23 -10.81 15.57
CA GLU A 545 18.06 -10.48 14.77
C GLU A 545 17.75 -11.54 13.72
N ALA A 546 18.78 -12.11 13.09
CA ALA A 546 18.61 -13.14 12.08
C ALA A 546 18.13 -14.48 12.69
N PHE A 547 18.72 -14.89 13.83
CA PHE A 547 18.23 -16.06 14.57
C PHE A 547 16.81 -15.84 15.09
N PHE A 548 16.53 -14.67 15.66
CA PHE A 548 15.22 -14.34 16.20
C PHE A 548 14.15 -14.34 15.09
N LEU A 549 14.42 -13.75 13.93
CA LEU A 549 13.52 -13.77 12.77
C LEU A 549 13.23 -15.22 12.34
N LYS A 550 14.27 -16.04 12.15
CA LYS A 550 14.09 -17.44 11.75
C LYS A 550 13.27 -18.22 12.77
N ALA A 551 13.58 -18.09 14.06
CA ALA A 551 12.85 -18.71 15.15
C ALA A 551 11.37 -18.27 15.16
N TYR A 552 11.11 -16.98 14.96
CA TYR A 552 9.77 -16.41 14.95
C TYR A 552 8.91 -16.98 13.80
N ILE A 553 9.47 -17.03 12.58
CA ILE A 553 8.74 -17.58 11.42
C ILE A 553 8.40 -19.06 11.62
N LEU A 554 9.33 -19.85 12.16
CA LEU A 554 9.13 -21.28 12.41
C LEU A 554 8.17 -21.55 13.58
N ALA A 555 8.16 -20.71 14.61
CA ALA A 555 7.22 -20.84 15.73
C ALA A 555 5.76 -20.61 15.30
N ASP A 556 5.55 -19.77 14.27
CA ASP A 556 4.22 -19.46 13.73
C ASP A 556 3.64 -20.58 12.85
N THR A 557 4.47 -21.54 12.42
CA THR A 557 4.04 -22.74 11.70
C THR A 557 3.80 -23.88 12.69
N ASN A 558 2.62 -24.55 12.63
CA ASN A 558 2.18 -25.59 13.57
C ASN A 558 3.34 -26.40 14.17
N LEU A 559 3.59 -26.16 15.45
CA LEU A 559 4.70 -26.73 16.20
C LEU A 559 4.43 -28.20 16.54
N ASP A 560 4.98 -29.11 15.75
CA ASP A 560 5.24 -30.47 16.21
C ASP A 560 6.41 -30.45 17.23
N PRO A 561 6.58 -31.53 18.03
CA PRO A 561 7.62 -31.59 19.06
C PRO A 561 9.07 -31.45 18.52
N GLU A 562 9.33 -31.88 17.28
CA GLU A 562 10.66 -31.77 16.65
C GLU A 562 10.94 -30.31 16.26
N SER A 563 9.96 -29.66 15.61
CA SER A 563 10.02 -28.22 15.29
C SER A 563 10.20 -27.36 16.53
N SER A 564 9.50 -27.67 17.63
CA SER A 564 9.63 -26.94 18.90
C SER A 564 11.06 -27.01 19.46
N THR A 565 11.70 -28.18 19.38
CA THR A 565 13.08 -28.36 19.84
C THR A 565 14.06 -27.54 18.99
N TYR A 566 13.84 -27.48 17.68
CA TYR A 566 14.67 -26.68 16.78
C TYR A 566 14.50 -25.17 17.03
N VAL A 567 13.28 -24.69 17.25
CA VAL A 567 13.03 -23.27 17.57
C VAL A 567 13.67 -22.88 18.91
N ILE A 568 13.61 -23.76 19.92
CA ILE A 568 14.31 -23.55 21.20
C ILE A 568 15.81 -23.34 20.96
N GLN A 569 16.45 -24.21 20.16
CA GLN A 569 17.87 -24.06 19.82
C GLN A 569 18.17 -22.73 19.13
N LEU A 570 17.32 -22.29 18.20
CA LEU A 570 17.50 -21.00 17.51
C LEU A 570 17.39 -19.81 18.48
N LEU A 571 16.46 -19.84 19.44
CA LEU A 571 16.31 -18.79 20.44
C LEU A 571 17.47 -18.78 21.45
N GLU A 572 17.97 -19.96 21.85
CA GLU A 572 19.18 -20.07 22.68
C GLU A 572 20.41 -19.52 21.95
N GLU A 573 20.57 -19.81 20.66
CA GLU A 573 21.61 -19.22 19.81
C GLU A 573 21.46 -17.70 19.70
N ALA A 574 20.23 -17.19 19.52
CA ALA A 574 19.98 -15.75 19.54
C ALA A 574 20.44 -15.12 20.87
N LEU A 575 20.12 -15.72 22.01
CA LEU A 575 20.48 -15.21 23.34
C LEU A 575 21.99 -15.18 23.60
N ARG A 576 22.77 -16.04 22.94
CA ARG A 576 24.25 -16.04 22.97
C ARG A 576 24.86 -14.89 22.18
N CYS A 577 24.15 -14.33 21.19
CA CYS A 577 24.62 -13.18 20.43
C CYS A 577 24.58 -11.88 21.26
N PRO A 578 25.45 -10.89 20.95
CA PRO A 578 25.36 -9.55 21.51
C PRO A 578 24.02 -8.90 21.17
N SER A 579 23.30 -8.41 22.19
CA SER A 579 22.01 -7.72 22.02
C SER A 579 21.65 -6.99 23.31
N ASP A 580 20.69 -6.07 23.26
CA ASP A 580 20.24 -5.33 24.43
C ASP A 580 19.23 -6.13 25.27
N GLY A 581 19.03 -5.69 26.52
CA GLY A 581 18.09 -6.34 27.45
C GLY A 581 16.66 -6.35 26.93
N LEU A 582 16.28 -5.37 26.11
CA LEU A 582 14.95 -5.31 25.54
C LEU A 582 14.65 -6.49 24.61
N ARG A 583 15.52 -6.71 23.62
CA ARG A 583 15.41 -7.81 22.66
C ARG A 583 15.59 -9.16 23.31
N LYS A 584 16.56 -9.28 24.23
CA LYS A 584 16.75 -10.50 25.02
C LYS A 584 15.49 -10.86 25.83
N GLY A 585 14.78 -9.85 26.36
CA GLY A 585 13.50 -10.06 27.03
C GLY A 585 12.42 -10.65 26.12
N GLN A 586 12.35 -10.20 24.86
CA GLN A 586 11.42 -10.76 23.87
C GLN A 586 11.77 -12.21 23.52
N ALA A 587 13.04 -12.52 23.32
CA ALA A 587 13.48 -13.89 23.07
C ALA A 587 13.18 -14.82 24.25
N LEU A 588 13.46 -14.39 25.49
CA LEU A 588 13.14 -15.15 26.70
C LEU A 588 11.63 -15.37 26.87
N ASN A 589 10.81 -14.36 26.59
CA ASN A 589 9.36 -14.49 26.63
C ASN A 589 8.83 -15.51 25.60
N ASN A 590 9.36 -15.47 24.37
CA ASN A 590 9.00 -16.43 23.32
C ASN A 590 9.48 -17.84 23.65
N LEU A 591 10.70 -17.97 24.17
CA LEU A 591 11.27 -19.24 24.62
C LEU A 591 10.42 -19.85 25.74
N GLY A 592 10.01 -19.05 26.72
CA GLY A 592 9.09 -19.47 27.77
C GLY A 592 7.74 -19.95 27.24
N SER A 593 7.21 -19.31 26.19
CA SER A 593 5.94 -19.72 25.57
C SER A 593 6.04 -21.10 24.92
N ILE A 594 7.13 -21.36 24.20
CA ILE A 594 7.39 -22.66 23.56
C ILE A 594 7.63 -23.75 24.61
N TYR A 595 8.34 -23.45 25.71
CA TYR A 595 8.49 -24.41 26.81
C TYR A 595 7.16 -24.78 27.46
N VAL A 596 6.22 -23.82 27.60
CA VAL A 596 4.86 -24.12 28.07
C VAL A 596 4.14 -25.08 27.12
N GLU A 597 4.23 -24.87 25.81
CA GLU A 597 3.64 -25.74 24.80
C GLU A 597 4.26 -27.15 24.82
N CYS A 598 5.54 -27.26 25.16
CA CYS A 598 6.23 -28.53 25.36
C CYS A 598 5.97 -29.18 26.74
N GLY A 599 5.16 -28.57 27.61
CA GLY A 599 4.88 -29.05 28.97
C GLY A 599 6.05 -28.87 29.96
N LYS A 600 7.12 -28.17 29.59
CA LYS A 600 8.33 -27.96 30.42
C LYS A 600 8.17 -26.70 31.28
N LEU A 601 7.25 -26.77 32.26
CA LEU A 601 6.81 -25.60 33.05
C LEU A 601 7.94 -24.94 33.86
N ASP A 602 8.87 -25.71 34.44
CA ASP A 602 9.96 -25.13 35.24
C ASP A 602 10.97 -24.34 34.40
N GLN A 603 11.23 -24.82 33.17
CA GLN A 603 12.08 -24.10 32.22
C GLN A 603 11.39 -22.83 31.72
N ALA A 604 10.08 -22.89 31.48
CA ALA A 604 9.28 -21.73 31.13
C ALA A 604 9.29 -20.67 32.24
N GLU A 605 9.06 -21.08 33.49
CA GLU A 605 9.12 -20.20 34.66
C GLU A 605 10.47 -19.48 34.76
N ASN A 606 11.58 -20.22 34.65
CA ASN A 606 12.92 -19.63 34.67
C ASN A 606 13.11 -18.62 33.53
N CYS A 607 12.61 -18.90 32.31
CA CYS A 607 12.69 -17.96 31.21
C CYS A 607 11.93 -16.66 31.49
N TYR A 608 10.72 -16.73 32.05
CA TYR A 608 9.94 -15.54 32.39
C TYR A 608 10.55 -14.75 33.55
N ILE A 609 11.10 -15.41 34.58
CA ILE A 609 11.81 -14.74 35.67
C ILE A 609 13.04 -13.99 35.11
N ASN A 610 13.86 -14.65 34.29
CA ASN A 610 15.01 -14.00 33.66
C ASN A 610 14.59 -12.81 32.76
N ALA A 611 13.43 -12.92 32.09
CA ALA A 611 12.88 -11.81 31.30
C ALA A 611 12.45 -10.63 32.20
N LEU A 612 11.86 -10.91 33.35
CA LEU A 612 11.46 -9.89 34.34
C LEU A 612 12.67 -9.22 35.00
N ASP A 613 13.75 -9.95 35.25
CA ASP A 613 15.01 -9.42 35.81
C ASP A 613 15.63 -8.36 34.88
N ILE A 614 15.48 -8.52 33.57
CA ILE A 614 15.86 -7.50 32.56
C ILE A 614 14.70 -6.53 32.21
N LYS A 615 13.69 -6.46 33.08
CA LYS A 615 12.53 -5.55 33.04
C LYS A 615 11.62 -5.71 31.82
N HIS A 616 11.47 -6.93 31.30
CA HIS A 616 10.48 -7.24 30.27
C HIS A 616 9.09 -7.49 30.87
N THR A 617 8.35 -6.43 31.15
CA THR A 617 7.07 -6.46 31.89
C THR A 617 6.01 -7.41 31.33
N ARG A 618 5.98 -7.68 30.02
CA ARG A 618 5.03 -8.62 29.42
C ARG A 618 5.21 -10.08 29.88
N ALA A 619 6.39 -10.43 30.41
CA ALA A 619 6.66 -11.77 30.93
C ALA A 619 5.77 -12.13 32.15
N HIS A 620 5.21 -11.15 32.87
CA HIS A 620 4.22 -11.41 33.92
C HIS A 620 3.01 -12.22 33.41
N GLN A 621 2.56 -11.96 32.18
CA GLN A 621 1.46 -12.71 31.56
C GLN A 621 1.82 -14.18 31.32
N GLY A 622 3.05 -14.44 30.84
CA GLY A 622 3.54 -15.79 30.61
C GLY A 622 3.76 -16.55 31.92
N LEU A 623 4.29 -15.88 32.95
CA LEU A 623 4.50 -16.45 34.27
C LEU A 623 3.17 -16.79 34.97
N ALA A 624 2.17 -15.92 34.88
CA ALA A 624 0.83 -16.20 35.38
C ALA A 624 0.21 -17.44 34.72
N ARG A 625 0.41 -17.62 33.41
CA ARG A 625 -0.02 -18.84 32.70
C ARG A 625 0.68 -20.09 33.24
N VAL A 626 1.97 -20.01 33.59
CA VAL A 626 2.70 -21.14 34.20
C VAL A 626 2.11 -21.49 35.56
N TYR A 627 1.88 -20.51 36.44
CA TYR A 627 1.27 -20.75 37.76
C TYR A 627 -0.13 -21.35 37.63
N TYR A 628 -0.93 -20.87 36.69
CA TYR A 628 -2.24 -21.47 36.40
C TYR A 628 -2.13 -22.94 36.00
N LEU A 629 -1.20 -23.30 35.10
CA LEU A 629 -0.96 -24.69 34.69
C LEU A 629 -0.41 -25.58 35.82
N LYS A 630 0.24 -24.98 36.82
CA LYS A 630 0.64 -25.65 38.08
C LYS A 630 -0.49 -25.76 39.11
N ASN A 631 -1.72 -25.35 38.77
CA ASN A 631 -2.89 -25.26 39.66
C ASN A 631 -2.75 -24.23 40.80
N GLU A 632 -1.92 -23.20 40.62
CA GLU A 632 -1.71 -22.12 41.59
C GLU A 632 -2.49 -20.86 41.19
N LEU A 633 -3.82 -20.94 41.23
CA LEU A 633 -4.72 -19.89 40.72
C LEU A 633 -4.47 -18.52 41.36
N LYS A 634 -4.26 -18.48 42.68
CA LYS A 634 -4.01 -17.23 43.42
C LYS A 634 -2.69 -16.59 42.99
N ALA A 635 -1.62 -17.38 42.81
CA ALA A 635 -0.34 -16.88 42.35
C ALA A 635 -0.44 -16.31 40.92
N ALA A 636 -1.22 -16.96 40.04
CA ALA A 636 -1.49 -16.44 38.70
C ALA A 636 -2.23 -15.10 38.72
N TYR A 637 -3.25 -14.96 39.58
CA TYR A 637 -3.98 -13.70 39.76
C TYR A 637 -3.10 -12.57 40.30
N ASP A 638 -2.33 -12.85 41.34
CA ASP A 638 -1.42 -11.90 41.98
C ASP A 638 -0.35 -11.44 40.98
N GLU A 639 0.18 -12.35 40.15
CA GLU A 639 1.18 -12.03 39.13
C GLU A 639 0.62 -11.14 38.02
N MET A 640 -0.61 -11.39 37.56
CA MET A 640 -1.30 -10.48 36.63
C MET A 640 -1.61 -9.12 37.26
N THR A 641 -1.81 -9.05 38.57
CA THR A 641 -2.01 -7.78 39.27
C THR A 641 -0.73 -6.94 39.27
N LYS A 642 0.44 -7.55 39.44
CA LYS A 642 1.74 -6.86 39.27
C LYS A 642 1.92 -6.27 37.86
N LEU A 643 1.42 -6.96 36.83
CA LEU A 643 1.40 -6.40 35.46
C LEU A 643 0.53 -5.15 35.37
N LEU A 644 -0.68 -5.19 35.96
CA LEU A 644 -1.63 -4.08 35.93
C LEU A 644 -1.17 -2.86 36.74
N GLU A 645 -0.37 -3.05 37.79
CA GLU A 645 0.27 -1.93 38.51
C GLU A 645 1.17 -1.09 37.58
N LYS A 646 1.85 -1.75 36.63
CA LYS A 646 2.73 -1.12 35.63
C LYS A 646 2.00 -0.70 34.36
N ALA A 647 0.97 -1.45 33.95
CA ALA A 647 0.24 -1.26 32.69
C ALA A 647 -1.25 -1.02 32.96
N GLN A 648 -1.57 0.04 33.70
CA GLN A 648 -2.91 0.34 34.24
C GLN A 648 -4.01 0.49 33.17
N TYR A 649 -3.63 0.85 31.94
CA TYR A 649 -4.55 1.05 30.82
C TYR A 649 -4.56 -0.14 29.84
N SER A 650 -3.99 -1.28 30.21
CA SER A 650 -3.93 -2.46 29.34
C SER A 650 -5.21 -3.30 29.44
N ALA A 651 -6.11 -3.11 28.48
CA ALA A 651 -7.34 -3.91 28.37
C ALA A 651 -7.06 -5.42 28.26
N SER A 652 -5.98 -5.80 27.57
CA SER A 652 -5.58 -7.21 27.45
C SER A 652 -5.13 -7.82 28.78
N ALA A 653 -4.53 -7.01 29.67
CA ALA A 653 -4.11 -7.50 30.98
C ALA A 653 -5.31 -7.75 31.90
N PHE A 654 -6.33 -6.88 31.89
CA PHE A 654 -7.59 -7.14 32.59
C PHE A 654 -8.30 -8.38 32.06
N GLU A 655 -8.38 -8.53 30.73
CA GLU A 655 -8.94 -9.74 30.11
C GLU A 655 -8.22 -11.00 30.59
N LYS A 656 -6.89 -11.01 30.56
CA LYS A 656 -6.11 -12.17 30.97
C LYS A 656 -6.22 -12.47 32.47
N ARG A 657 -6.30 -11.44 33.32
CA ARG A 657 -6.47 -11.62 34.77
C ARG A 657 -7.84 -12.22 35.11
N SER A 658 -8.88 -11.90 34.32
CA SER A 658 -10.21 -12.45 34.51
C SER A 658 -10.24 -13.98 34.44
N GLU A 659 -9.33 -14.60 33.66
CA GLU A 659 -9.17 -16.06 33.54
C GLU A 659 -8.71 -16.72 34.85
N TYR A 660 -8.11 -15.95 35.78
CA TYR A 660 -7.52 -16.46 37.02
C TYR A 660 -8.30 -16.05 38.28
N SER A 661 -9.54 -15.58 38.13
CA SER A 661 -10.31 -14.98 39.23
C SER A 661 -11.69 -15.59 39.40
N ASP A 662 -12.29 -15.37 40.57
CA ASP A 662 -13.68 -15.76 40.82
C ASP A 662 -14.63 -14.95 39.94
N ARG A 663 -15.84 -15.49 39.72
CA ARG A 663 -16.83 -14.96 38.77
C ARG A 663 -17.09 -13.45 38.88
N GLU A 664 -17.27 -12.92 40.08
CA GLU A 664 -17.53 -11.49 40.28
C GLU A 664 -16.32 -10.62 39.95
N MET A 665 -15.11 -11.08 40.30
CA MET A 665 -13.87 -10.38 39.96
C MET A 665 -13.62 -10.43 38.44
N ALA A 666 -13.86 -11.58 37.82
CA ALA A 666 -13.75 -11.75 36.38
C ALA A 666 -14.67 -10.78 35.63
N LYS A 667 -15.93 -10.66 36.09
CA LYS A 667 -16.89 -9.72 35.52
C LYS A 667 -16.43 -8.26 35.64
N ASN A 668 -15.85 -7.87 36.78
CA ASN A 668 -15.30 -6.53 36.97
C ASN A 668 -14.12 -6.26 36.04
N ASP A 669 -13.19 -7.21 35.92
CA ASP A 669 -12.05 -7.10 35.01
C ASP A 669 -12.51 -7.02 33.54
N LEU A 670 -13.50 -7.82 33.14
CA LEU A 670 -14.05 -7.77 31.78
C LEU A 670 -14.84 -6.49 31.48
N ASN A 671 -15.49 -5.90 32.48
CA ASN A 671 -16.10 -4.57 32.36
C ASN A 671 -15.03 -3.50 32.15
N MET A 672 -13.94 -3.54 32.92
CA MET A 672 -12.82 -2.62 32.76
C MET A 672 -12.14 -2.80 31.39
N ALA A 673 -11.93 -4.04 30.95
CA ALA A 673 -11.39 -4.34 29.63
C ALA A 673 -12.27 -3.76 28.51
N THR A 674 -13.60 -3.87 28.63
CA THR A 674 -14.54 -3.29 27.65
C THR A 674 -14.52 -1.76 27.66
N GLN A 675 -14.33 -1.15 28.84
CA GLN A 675 -14.25 0.31 28.97
C GLN A 675 -12.96 0.87 28.37
N LEU A 676 -11.84 0.17 28.53
CA LEU A 676 -10.53 0.57 28.02
C LEU A 676 -10.38 0.28 26.52
N ASP A 677 -10.88 -0.86 26.06
CA ASP A 677 -10.86 -1.26 24.66
C ASP A 677 -12.16 -2.02 24.30
N PRO A 678 -13.15 -1.31 23.76
CA PRO A 678 -14.44 -1.91 23.41
C PRO A 678 -14.36 -2.82 22.17
N LEU A 679 -13.21 -2.90 21.48
CA LEU A 679 -13.01 -3.75 20.30
C LEU A 679 -12.61 -5.18 20.66
N ARG A 680 -12.26 -5.44 21.92
CA ARG A 680 -11.91 -6.79 22.38
C ARG A 680 -13.13 -7.69 22.37
N THR A 681 -13.03 -8.83 21.68
CA THR A 681 -14.17 -9.74 21.49
C THR A 681 -14.46 -10.62 22.71
N TYR A 682 -13.45 -10.95 23.51
CA TYR A 682 -13.57 -11.92 24.60
C TYR A 682 -14.59 -11.50 25.68
N PRO A 683 -14.61 -10.25 26.19
CA PRO A 683 -15.62 -9.82 27.16
C PRO A 683 -17.07 -10.04 26.69
N TYR A 684 -17.35 -9.86 25.39
CA TYR A 684 -18.68 -10.08 24.84
C TYR A 684 -19.02 -11.56 24.70
N ARG A 685 -18.06 -12.39 24.26
CA ARG A 685 -18.23 -13.85 24.18
C ARG A 685 -18.49 -14.46 25.56
N TYR A 686 -17.74 -14.02 26.57
CA TYR A 686 -17.92 -14.44 27.96
C TYR A 686 -19.36 -14.16 28.44
N ARG A 687 -19.84 -12.92 28.27
CA ARG A 687 -21.20 -12.52 28.66
C ARG A 687 -22.30 -13.25 27.88
N ALA A 688 -22.06 -13.58 26.61
CA ALA A 688 -23.00 -14.34 25.81
C ALA A 688 -23.12 -15.79 26.31
N ALA A 689 -21.99 -16.42 26.66
CA ALA A 689 -21.96 -17.77 27.22
C ALA A 689 -22.61 -17.86 28.61
N GLU A 690 -22.61 -16.80 29.41
CA GLU A 690 -23.35 -16.77 30.68
C GLU A 690 -24.87 -16.69 30.53
N ARG A 691 -25.36 -16.24 29.36
CA ARG A 691 -26.79 -16.06 29.09
C ARG A 691 -27.43 -17.28 28.42
N SER A 692 -26.61 -18.17 27.85
CA SER A 692 -27.00 -19.49 27.32
C SER A 692 -26.96 -20.54 28.41
#